data_AF-A0A5N1J781-F1
#
_entry.id   AF-A0A5N1J781-F1
#
_cell.length_a   1.000
_cell.length_b   1.000
_cell.length_c   1.000
_cell.angle_alpha   90.00
_cell.angle_beta   90.00
_cell.angle_gamma   90.00
#
_symmetry.space_group_name_H-M   'P 1'
#
loop_
_entity.id
_entity.type
_entity.pdbx_description
1 polymer ?
#
loop_
_entity_poly.entity_id
_entity_poly.type
_entity_poly.pdbx_seq_one_letter_code
_entity_poly.pdbx_strand_id
1 'polypeptide(L)'
;MKHNSVCSVLWLALSLTAAQAQKFTGFTPARQATEEKAEAEFKKHQSSAAFKKHLEMLSSVPHVAGTPENEKVRDYIAETMRKAGWQVDIYPHDIYLPKGPGEIAVELVEPIRQPLNIREYLFAEDKYAKDPRLMPGWNAYSGSGDVTAEIVYANYGRKEDFEQLKAMGISVQGKIVMARYGGNFRGYKALFAQAAGAAGVIIYTDPADNGYTKGLTFPEGPQPSESVIQRGSLLTVPYTGDPLTPGEPALPIDGKTKIKRLDPKDVALHTIPVTPIPYGSATEILKRMTGSKAVPTGWQGGLPFTYRLEGGSALKVRLMVKQEKAITRIYEVVGTMVGTEFPDEWIIAGCHYDAWSFGATDPNSGTAMLLSLTESLGKLAKTGQKPRRTIKIAHWDAEEFGVIGSAEWAEQFRDELTQKAVAYMNYDAAVSGRNFGASASPSLKKILIEATQAVQYPDSNKTVYEHWLGQGGRRGGSTVGIASSAPATVVNEPVIGNLGGGSDHIAPYMHVGIPSLNAGTGGPTLYHSSYDDLFFYDKFADPTYKMGPMVEQVVGTMTLRLANADVLPYDLVRYANDLSTHLKAAEKAIKAYSPTYSIEPLLTAVVDLKKNAEAAETARQNYLQAGRTDKLAELNKTMRQLEQSFIDPKGMAFGSWYRSLYASSDPNSGYASWMLPGLLYEASLKSTANLPDLESRYKKAIQTLSDRLGTLVEGMASGNPATLGGGKK
;
A
#
# COMPACT_ATOMS: atom_id res chain seq x y z
N MET A 1 72.83 32.93 -37.42
CA MET A 1 71.89 32.79 -36.29
C MET A 1 70.93 31.65 -36.60
N LYS A 2 70.99 30.57 -35.79
CA LYS A 2 69.93 29.63 -35.36
C LYS A 2 68.93 29.12 -36.43
N HIS A 3 69.00 27.82 -36.78
CA HIS A 3 68.06 26.73 -36.40
C HIS A 3 66.71 26.75 -37.15
N ASN A 4 66.01 25.67 -37.51
CA ASN A 4 66.23 24.22 -37.53
C ASN A 4 65.07 23.61 -38.35
N SER A 5 65.36 22.48 -39.02
CA SER A 5 64.54 21.26 -39.10
C SER A 5 63.03 21.31 -39.43
N VAL A 6 62.73 20.86 -40.65
CA VAL A 6 61.48 20.15 -40.98
C VAL A 6 61.55 18.77 -40.33
N CYS A 7 60.64 18.46 -39.40
CA CYS A 7 60.48 17.12 -38.84
C CYS A 7 58.98 16.78 -38.81
N SER A 8 58.62 15.76 -39.58
CA SER A 8 57.30 15.12 -39.61
C SER A 8 57.00 14.49 -38.26
N VAL A 9 55.82 14.77 -37.68
CA VAL A 9 55.31 14.04 -36.52
C VAL A 9 53.94 13.45 -36.85
N LEU A 10 53.90 12.11 -36.77
CA LEU A 10 52.73 11.25 -36.82
C LEU A 10 51.62 11.77 -35.90
N TRP A 11 50.41 11.89 -36.43
CA TRP A 11 49.20 11.94 -35.61
C TRP A 11 48.87 10.53 -35.13
N LEU A 12 49.26 10.21 -33.89
CA LEU A 12 48.67 9.13 -33.12
C LEU A 12 47.25 9.57 -32.73
N ALA A 13 46.24 8.95 -33.34
CA ALA A 13 44.86 9.02 -32.85
C ALA A 13 44.77 8.19 -31.54
N LEU A 14 45.05 8.83 -30.40
CA LEU A 14 44.63 8.30 -29.11
C LEU A 14 43.10 8.41 -29.04
N SER A 15 42.43 7.28 -29.19
CA SER A 15 41.04 7.09 -28.80
C SER A 15 40.91 7.31 -27.30
N LEU A 16 40.62 8.55 -26.90
CA LEU A 16 40.09 8.87 -25.59
C LEU A 16 38.67 8.29 -25.51
N THR A 17 38.54 7.03 -25.14
CA THR A 17 37.31 6.55 -24.52
C THR A 17 37.19 7.28 -23.19
N ALA A 18 36.50 8.42 -23.20
CA ALA A 18 36.01 9.01 -21.97
C ALA A 18 35.18 7.93 -21.27
N ALA A 19 35.66 7.42 -20.14
CA ALA A 19 34.88 6.56 -19.28
C ALA A 19 33.67 7.38 -18.82
N GLN A 20 32.54 7.22 -19.50
CA GLN A 20 31.28 7.78 -19.05
C GLN A 20 30.99 7.17 -17.69
N ALA A 21 30.98 8.01 -16.65
CA ALA A 21 30.63 7.57 -15.30
C ALA A 21 29.26 6.87 -15.34
N GLN A 22 29.14 5.73 -14.65
CA GLN A 22 27.90 4.99 -14.54
C GLN A 22 26.83 5.90 -13.91
N LYS A 23 25.81 6.25 -14.69
CA LYS A 23 24.70 7.12 -14.28
C LYS A 23 23.56 6.31 -13.65
N PHE A 24 23.36 5.08 -14.11
CA PHE A 24 22.30 4.19 -13.62
C PHE A 24 22.87 3.08 -12.74
N THR A 25 22.35 2.96 -11.52
CA THR A 25 22.65 1.84 -10.63
C THR A 25 22.29 0.52 -11.33
N GLY A 26 23.19 -0.46 -11.32
CA GLY A 26 22.95 -1.80 -11.86
C GLY A 26 23.35 -2.05 -13.32
N PHE A 27 23.84 -1.03 -14.03
CA PHE A 27 24.14 -1.11 -15.47
C PHE A 27 25.65 -1.09 -15.79
N THR A 28 26.07 -1.94 -16.73
CA THR A 28 27.32 -1.72 -17.47
C THR A 28 27.19 -0.49 -18.40
N PRO A 29 28.29 0.17 -18.80
CA PRO A 29 28.21 1.34 -19.69
C PRO A 29 27.49 1.05 -21.01
N ALA A 30 27.72 -0.11 -21.62
CA ALA A 30 27.05 -0.52 -22.86
C ALA A 30 25.54 -0.71 -22.67
N ARG A 31 25.12 -1.30 -21.54
CA ARG A 31 23.70 -1.50 -21.24
C ARG A 31 23.01 -0.20 -20.88
N GLN A 32 23.68 0.72 -20.20
CA GLN A 32 23.14 2.04 -19.87
C GLN A 32 22.69 2.78 -21.13
N ALA A 33 23.50 2.80 -22.19
CA ALA A 33 23.12 3.45 -23.45
C ALA A 33 21.89 2.82 -24.10
N THR A 34 21.73 1.49 -23.96
CA THR A 34 20.53 0.78 -24.44
C THR A 34 19.30 1.17 -23.62
N GLU A 35 19.45 1.27 -22.31
CA GLU A 35 18.37 1.68 -21.40
C GLU A 35 17.93 3.12 -21.64
N GLU A 36 18.87 4.05 -21.82
CA GLU A 36 18.56 5.45 -22.14
C GLU A 36 17.73 5.56 -23.43
N LYS A 37 18.03 4.74 -24.44
CA LYS A 37 17.25 4.66 -25.68
C LYS A 37 15.85 4.07 -25.44
N ALA A 38 15.74 3.04 -24.60
CA ALA A 38 14.46 2.43 -24.25
C ALA A 38 13.57 3.40 -23.46
N GLU A 39 14.11 4.09 -22.46
CA GLU A 39 13.41 5.13 -21.71
C GLU A 39 12.97 6.29 -22.63
N ALA A 40 13.84 6.73 -23.56
CA ALA A 40 13.50 7.79 -24.50
C ALA A 40 12.40 7.39 -25.50
N GLU A 41 12.36 6.14 -25.95
CA GLU A 41 11.27 5.63 -26.79
C GLU A 41 9.99 5.46 -25.99
N PHE A 42 10.07 4.86 -24.79
CA PHE A 42 8.94 4.67 -23.89
C PHE A 42 8.21 5.99 -23.61
N LYS A 43 8.95 7.07 -23.36
CA LYS A 43 8.42 8.43 -23.10
C LYS A 43 7.57 9.03 -24.22
N LYS A 44 7.52 8.41 -25.41
CA LYS A 44 6.71 8.87 -26.54
C LYS A 44 5.31 8.27 -26.56
N HIS A 45 5.01 7.30 -25.69
CA HIS A 45 3.79 6.50 -25.78
C HIS A 45 2.68 6.88 -24.79
N GLN A 46 3.00 7.65 -23.74
CA GLN A 46 2.04 8.03 -22.70
C GLN A 46 1.05 9.08 -23.21
N SER A 47 -0.20 9.01 -22.74
CA SER A 47 -1.28 9.86 -23.21
C SER A 47 -2.34 10.11 -22.15
N SER A 48 -2.60 11.39 -21.85
CA SER A 48 -3.70 11.79 -20.96
C SER A 48 -5.06 11.33 -21.49
N ALA A 49 -5.24 11.29 -22.81
CA ALA A 49 -6.49 10.82 -23.42
C ALA A 49 -6.68 9.31 -23.26
N ALA A 50 -5.60 8.52 -23.34
CA ALA A 50 -5.67 7.08 -23.09
C ALA A 50 -5.98 6.80 -21.62
N PHE A 51 -5.24 7.44 -20.70
CA PHE A 51 -5.49 7.36 -19.26
C PHE A 51 -6.94 7.73 -18.92
N LYS A 52 -7.42 8.89 -19.39
CA LYS A 52 -8.79 9.35 -19.19
C LYS A 52 -9.81 8.32 -19.68
N LYS A 53 -9.62 7.78 -20.88
CA LYS A 53 -10.52 6.78 -21.45
C LYS A 53 -10.59 5.51 -20.60
N HIS A 54 -9.46 5.03 -20.09
CA HIS A 54 -9.46 3.87 -19.18
C HIS A 54 -10.22 4.20 -17.90
N LEU A 55 -9.95 5.34 -17.29
CA LEU A 55 -10.64 5.74 -16.06
C LEU A 55 -12.16 5.88 -16.26
N GLU A 56 -12.59 6.48 -17.36
CA GLU A 56 -14.01 6.59 -17.73
C GLU A 56 -14.69 5.23 -17.88
N MET A 57 -14.00 4.25 -18.46
CA MET A 57 -14.54 2.90 -18.65
C MET A 57 -14.67 2.14 -17.33
N LEU A 58 -13.60 2.16 -16.52
CA LEU A 58 -13.53 1.47 -15.24
C LEU A 58 -14.57 2.02 -14.26
N SER A 59 -14.67 3.35 -14.16
CA SER A 59 -15.58 4.05 -13.23
C SER A 59 -16.92 4.43 -13.85
N SER A 60 -17.31 3.78 -14.95
CA SER A 60 -18.58 4.06 -15.64
C SER A 60 -19.81 3.67 -14.81
N VAL A 61 -19.62 2.77 -13.85
CA VAL A 61 -20.67 2.12 -13.07
C VAL A 61 -20.19 1.74 -11.67
N PRO A 62 -21.05 1.59 -10.65
CA PRO A 62 -20.62 1.00 -9.39
C PRO A 62 -20.24 -0.49 -9.56
N HIS A 63 -19.09 -0.92 -9.05
CA HIS A 63 -18.55 -2.28 -9.27
C HIS A 63 -17.92 -2.89 -7.99
N VAL A 64 -18.75 -3.24 -7.02
CA VAL A 64 -18.28 -3.89 -5.77
C VAL A 64 -17.79 -5.32 -6.05
N ALA A 65 -16.76 -5.77 -5.32
CA ALA A 65 -16.24 -7.13 -5.43
C ALA A 65 -17.36 -8.19 -5.41
N GLY A 66 -17.25 -9.21 -6.27
CA GLY A 66 -18.24 -10.27 -6.41
C GLY A 66 -19.54 -9.89 -7.15
N THR A 67 -19.65 -8.66 -7.68
CA THR A 67 -20.79 -8.26 -8.53
C THR A 67 -20.54 -8.55 -10.02
N PRO A 68 -21.60 -8.73 -10.83
CA PRO A 68 -21.47 -8.82 -12.29
C PRO A 68 -20.83 -7.59 -12.93
N GLU A 69 -20.99 -6.40 -12.33
CA GLU A 69 -20.34 -5.17 -12.77
C GLU A 69 -18.82 -5.24 -12.61
N ASN A 70 -18.33 -5.79 -11.49
CA ASN A 70 -16.90 -5.99 -11.27
C ASN A 70 -16.30 -7.00 -12.25
N GLU A 71 -17.06 -8.04 -12.61
CA GLU A 71 -16.64 -8.98 -13.67
C GLU A 71 -16.50 -8.30 -15.05
N LYS A 72 -17.31 -7.28 -15.36
CA LYS A 72 -17.15 -6.51 -16.61
C LYS A 72 -15.88 -5.65 -16.57
N VAL A 73 -15.51 -5.11 -15.40
CA VAL A 73 -14.25 -4.40 -15.20
C VAL A 73 -13.06 -5.35 -15.42
N ARG A 74 -13.10 -6.55 -14.81
CA ARG A 74 -12.14 -7.65 -15.08
C ARG A 74 -11.99 -7.94 -16.58
N ASP A 75 -13.10 -8.09 -17.29
CA ASP A 75 -13.09 -8.40 -18.72
C ASP A 75 -12.46 -7.28 -19.54
N TYR A 76 -12.77 -6.03 -19.23
CA TYR A 76 -12.18 -4.85 -19.86
C TYR A 76 -10.66 -4.78 -19.64
N ILE A 77 -10.20 -5.01 -18.40
CA ILE A 77 -8.78 -5.08 -18.05
C ILE A 77 -8.11 -6.16 -18.90
N ALA A 78 -8.62 -7.40 -18.84
CA ALA A 78 -8.03 -8.54 -19.54
C ALA A 78 -7.98 -8.33 -21.06
N GLU A 79 -9.05 -7.80 -21.66
CA GLU A 79 -9.08 -7.51 -23.10
C GLU A 79 -8.08 -6.42 -23.50
N THR A 80 -7.98 -5.36 -22.70
CA THR A 80 -7.04 -4.25 -22.92
C THR A 80 -5.60 -4.76 -22.94
N MET A 81 -5.23 -5.56 -21.92
CA MET A 81 -3.88 -6.13 -21.83
C MET A 81 -3.57 -7.11 -22.98
N ARG A 82 -4.53 -7.96 -23.38
CA ARG A 82 -4.38 -8.86 -24.55
C ARG A 82 -4.16 -8.07 -25.84
N LYS A 83 -4.94 -6.99 -26.07
CA LYS A 83 -4.77 -6.09 -27.23
C LYS A 83 -3.40 -5.41 -27.24
N ALA A 84 -2.85 -5.10 -26.07
CA ALA A 84 -1.49 -4.59 -25.93
C ALA A 84 -0.40 -5.64 -26.26
N GLY A 85 -0.75 -6.92 -26.42
CA GLY A 85 0.15 -8.01 -26.78
C GLY A 85 0.69 -8.80 -25.59
N TRP A 86 0.05 -8.72 -24.43
CA TRP A 86 0.43 -9.44 -23.22
C TRP A 86 -0.27 -10.80 -23.14
N GLN A 87 0.40 -11.80 -22.55
CA GLN A 87 -0.28 -13.01 -22.08
C GLN A 87 -1.12 -12.63 -20.87
N VAL A 88 -2.38 -13.07 -20.78
CA VAL A 88 -3.26 -12.70 -19.65
C VAL A 88 -3.90 -13.95 -19.06
N ASP A 89 -3.62 -14.17 -17.79
CA ASP A 89 -4.20 -15.22 -16.96
C ASP A 89 -5.22 -14.59 -15.99
N ILE A 90 -6.31 -15.31 -15.73
CA ILE A 90 -7.35 -14.92 -14.76
C ILE A 90 -7.40 -16.02 -13.70
N TYR A 91 -7.22 -15.64 -12.44
CA TYR A 91 -7.17 -16.56 -11.30
C TYR A 91 -8.46 -16.41 -10.47
N PRO A 92 -9.35 -17.40 -10.48
CA PRO A 92 -10.55 -17.37 -9.64
C PRO A 92 -10.24 -17.84 -8.21
N HIS A 93 -10.80 -17.14 -7.22
CA HIS A 93 -10.81 -17.54 -5.81
C HIS A 93 -12.22 -17.48 -5.24
N ASP A 94 -12.57 -18.46 -4.39
CA ASP A 94 -13.87 -18.61 -3.74
C ASP A 94 -13.76 -18.26 -2.26
N ILE A 95 -14.05 -16.99 -1.96
CA ILE A 95 -13.81 -16.34 -0.66
C ILE A 95 -15.12 -16.02 0.07
N TYR A 96 -15.08 -15.83 1.38
CA TYR A 96 -16.25 -15.57 2.21
C TYR A 96 -16.56 -14.08 2.35
N LEU A 97 -17.49 -13.59 1.53
CA LEU A 97 -17.89 -12.18 1.47
C LEU A 97 -19.32 -11.94 1.98
N PRO A 98 -19.62 -10.72 2.46
CA PRO A 98 -21.00 -10.25 2.58
C PRO A 98 -21.71 -10.22 1.23
N LYS A 99 -23.00 -10.58 1.17
CA LYS A 99 -23.85 -10.47 -0.04
C LYS A 99 -24.32 -9.03 -0.33
N GLY A 100 -23.56 -8.03 0.08
CA GLY A 100 -23.94 -6.61 0.09
C GLY A 100 -24.36 -6.08 1.47
N PRO A 101 -25.02 -4.91 1.53
CA PRO A 101 -25.34 -4.22 2.78
C PRO A 101 -26.40 -4.94 3.62
N GLY A 102 -27.27 -5.73 2.98
CA GLY A 102 -28.43 -6.34 3.63
C GLY A 102 -29.45 -5.30 4.10
N GLU A 103 -30.09 -5.54 5.25
CA GLU A 103 -31.03 -4.61 5.86
C GLU A 103 -30.28 -3.72 6.88
N ILE A 104 -30.44 -2.40 6.78
CA ILE A 104 -29.81 -1.42 7.68
C ILE A 104 -30.86 -0.37 8.08
N ALA A 105 -30.96 -0.10 9.38
CA ALA A 105 -31.75 1.03 9.89
C ALA A 105 -31.06 1.67 11.10
N VAL A 106 -31.07 3.00 11.13
CA VAL A 106 -30.66 3.78 12.30
C VAL A 106 -31.78 4.77 12.60
N GLU A 107 -32.28 4.77 13.84
CA GLU A 107 -33.44 5.59 14.21
C GLU A 107 -33.22 6.22 15.59
N LEU A 108 -33.60 7.49 15.73
CA LEU A 108 -33.92 8.01 17.06
C LEU A 108 -35.22 7.35 17.51
N VAL A 109 -35.19 6.77 18.71
CA VAL A 109 -36.34 6.14 19.34
C VAL A 109 -36.89 7.10 20.40
N GLU A 110 -36.06 7.50 21.34
CA GLU A 110 -36.41 8.52 22.34
C GLU A 110 -35.44 9.70 22.19
N PRO A 111 -35.89 10.96 22.34
CA PRO A 111 -37.23 11.38 22.73
C PRO A 111 -38.24 11.46 21.56
N ILE A 112 -37.77 11.30 20.32
CA ILE A 112 -38.59 11.38 19.10
C ILE A 112 -38.37 10.12 18.27
N ARG A 113 -39.41 9.69 17.55
CA ARG A 113 -39.31 8.64 16.53
C ARG A 113 -38.89 9.28 15.20
N GLN A 114 -37.64 9.10 14.81
CA GLN A 114 -37.10 9.67 13.57
C GLN A 114 -36.08 8.71 12.93
N PRO A 115 -36.38 8.14 11.75
CA PRO A 115 -35.37 7.48 10.94
C PRO A 115 -34.26 8.45 10.54
N LEU A 116 -33.01 8.00 10.66
CA LEU A 116 -31.84 8.78 10.26
C LEU A 116 -31.42 8.39 8.85
N ASN A 117 -30.81 9.34 8.15
CA ASN A 117 -30.35 9.12 6.79
C ASN A 117 -29.14 8.15 6.77
N ILE A 118 -29.21 7.15 5.91
CA ILE A 118 -28.15 6.15 5.65
C ILE A 118 -27.75 6.12 4.17
N ARG A 119 -28.22 7.08 3.37
CA ARG A 119 -27.90 7.21 1.95
C ARG A 119 -27.35 8.60 1.66
N GLU A 120 -26.42 8.64 0.73
CA GLU A 120 -25.90 9.89 0.20
C GLU A 120 -26.98 10.64 -0.61
N TYR A 121 -26.94 11.98 -0.55
CA TYR A 121 -27.88 12.85 -1.26
C TYR A 121 -27.71 12.76 -2.77
N LEU A 122 -28.81 12.99 -3.48
CA LEU A 122 -28.80 13.18 -4.92
C LEU A 122 -28.47 14.64 -5.23
N PHE A 123 -27.31 14.90 -5.81
CA PHE A 123 -26.98 16.23 -6.33
C PHE A 123 -27.42 16.35 -7.78
N ALA A 124 -27.93 17.51 -8.19
CA ALA A 124 -28.49 17.68 -9.53
C ALA A 124 -27.40 17.70 -10.61
N GLU A 125 -26.26 18.27 -10.25
CA GLU A 125 -25.06 18.48 -11.05
C GLU A 125 -24.25 17.20 -11.27
N ASP A 126 -24.36 16.26 -10.33
CA ASP A 126 -23.69 14.97 -10.41
C ASP A 126 -24.66 13.91 -10.93
N LYS A 127 -24.40 13.46 -12.16
CA LYS A 127 -25.20 12.42 -12.81
C LYS A 127 -24.99 11.04 -12.19
N TYR A 128 -23.84 10.78 -11.56
CA TYR A 128 -23.47 9.47 -11.02
C TYR A 128 -24.21 9.18 -9.71
N ALA A 129 -24.47 10.20 -8.89
CA ALA A 129 -25.29 10.08 -7.68
C ALA A 129 -26.70 9.49 -7.90
N LYS A 130 -27.21 9.50 -9.13
CA LYS A 130 -28.56 8.98 -9.48
C LYS A 130 -28.57 7.52 -9.94
N ASP A 131 -27.43 6.84 -9.94
CA ASP A 131 -27.34 5.46 -10.41
C ASP A 131 -28.14 4.50 -9.50
N PRO A 132 -29.06 3.69 -10.05
CA PRO A 132 -29.94 2.83 -9.25
C PRO A 132 -29.21 1.70 -8.51
N ARG A 133 -27.95 1.42 -8.86
CA ARG A 133 -27.14 0.39 -8.19
C ARG A 133 -26.47 0.89 -6.91
N LEU A 134 -26.54 2.20 -6.62
CA LEU A 134 -25.97 2.75 -5.41
C LEU A 134 -26.65 2.20 -4.15
N MET A 135 -25.83 1.58 -3.32
CA MET A 135 -26.19 0.98 -2.05
C MET A 135 -26.11 2.01 -0.91
N PRO A 136 -26.87 1.84 0.19
CA PRO A 136 -26.68 2.68 1.38
C PRO A 136 -25.25 2.60 1.89
N GLY A 137 -24.85 3.54 2.76
CA GLY A 137 -23.59 3.44 3.48
C GLY A 137 -23.59 2.18 4.35
N TRP A 138 -22.51 1.40 4.29
CA TRP A 138 -22.41 0.13 5.00
C TRP A 138 -20.96 -0.24 5.31
N ASN A 139 -20.80 -1.12 6.28
CA ASN A 139 -19.53 -1.74 6.59
C ASN A 139 -19.59 -3.25 6.31
N ALA A 140 -18.62 -3.79 5.58
CA ALA A 140 -18.51 -5.23 5.36
C ALA A 140 -18.05 -5.94 6.63
N TYR A 141 -18.47 -7.20 6.79
CA TYR A 141 -18.21 -8.03 7.97
C TYR A 141 -18.83 -7.50 9.27
N SER A 142 -19.91 -6.73 9.15
CA SER A 142 -20.71 -6.33 10.31
C SER A 142 -21.42 -7.54 10.92
N GLY A 143 -21.56 -7.55 12.25
CA GLY A 143 -22.45 -8.47 12.94
C GLY A 143 -23.91 -8.17 12.59
N SER A 144 -24.80 -9.15 12.75
CA SER A 144 -26.24 -8.93 12.56
C SER A 144 -26.94 -8.79 13.92
N GLY A 145 -27.80 -7.79 14.06
CA GLY A 145 -28.58 -7.53 15.26
C GLY A 145 -29.52 -6.34 15.11
N ASP A 146 -30.53 -6.27 15.97
CA ASP A 146 -31.47 -5.15 16.10
C ASP A 146 -31.47 -4.72 17.57
N VAL A 147 -30.78 -3.62 17.87
CA VAL A 147 -30.56 -3.14 19.23
C VAL A 147 -31.14 -1.75 19.40
N THR A 148 -31.81 -1.51 20.52
CA THR A 148 -32.23 -0.17 20.94
C THR A 148 -31.63 0.12 22.30
N ALA A 149 -30.76 1.11 22.38
CA ALA A 149 -30.03 1.41 23.61
C ALA A 149 -29.67 2.89 23.75
N GLU A 150 -29.17 3.25 24.93
CA GLU A 150 -28.47 4.52 25.14
C GLU A 150 -27.19 4.59 24.29
N ILE A 151 -26.67 5.80 24.10
CA ILE A 151 -25.48 6.07 23.29
C ILE A 151 -24.31 6.60 24.12
N VAL A 152 -23.09 6.17 23.80
CA VAL A 152 -21.83 6.68 24.37
C VAL A 152 -20.90 7.12 23.25
N TYR A 153 -20.31 8.30 23.39
CA TYR A 153 -19.30 8.79 22.46
C TYR A 153 -17.91 8.31 22.85
N ALA A 154 -17.23 7.61 21.95
CA ALA A 154 -15.92 7.00 22.18
C ALA A 154 -14.81 7.59 21.31
N ASN A 155 -14.88 8.88 20.97
CA ASN A 155 -13.85 9.55 20.18
C ASN A 155 -13.57 8.81 18.86
N TYR A 156 -12.33 8.34 18.63
CA TYR A 156 -11.98 7.57 17.45
C TYR A 156 -12.15 6.05 17.65
N GLY A 157 -12.67 5.58 18.79
CA GLY A 157 -12.85 4.15 19.05
C GLY A 157 -11.52 3.37 19.05
N ARG A 158 -10.43 4.00 19.51
CA ARG A 158 -9.14 3.30 19.70
C ARG A 158 -9.15 2.56 21.03
N LYS A 159 -8.21 1.63 21.22
CA LYS A 159 -8.04 0.92 22.48
C LYS A 159 -7.91 1.90 23.66
N GLU A 160 -7.12 2.95 23.48
CA GLU A 160 -6.88 3.99 24.49
C GLU A 160 -8.13 4.81 24.80
N ASP A 161 -9.04 4.99 23.83
CA ASP A 161 -10.29 5.71 24.04
C ASP A 161 -11.21 4.93 25.00
N PHE A 162 -11.30 3.60 24.84
CA PHE A 162 -12.07 2.76 25.76
C PHE A 162 -11.43 2.65 27.15
N GLU A 163 -10.10 2.58 27.23
CA GLU A 163 -9.38 2.65 28.50
C GLU A 163 -9.65 3.98 29.23
N GLN A 164 -9.65 5.09 28.49
CA GLN A 164 -9.95 6.41 29.04
C GLN A 164 -11.41 6.54 29.48
N LEU A 165 -12.38 6.02 28.72
CA LEU A 165 -13.79 5.96 29.14
C LEU A 165 -13.95 5.22 30.47
N LYS A 166 -13.32 4.05 30.59
CA LYS A 166 -13.33 3.26 31.82
C LYS A 166 -12.72 4.03 32.99
N ALA A 167 -11.58 4.70 32.78
CA ALA A 167 -10.94 5.54 33.80
C ALA A 167 -11.82 6.73 34.22
N MET A 168 -12.64 7.27 33.32
CA MET A 168 -13.63 8.31 33.61
C MET A 168 -14.93 7.78 34.25
N GLY A 169 -15.04 6.48 34.47
CA GLY A 169 -16.23 5.82 35.02
C GLY A 169 -17.41 5.76 34.04
N ILE A 170 -17.14 5.83 32.73
CA ILE A 170 -18.17 5.75 31.68
C ILE A 170 -18.21 4.32 31.15
N SER A 171 -19.36 3.66 31.29
CA SER A 171 -19.57 2.30 30.80
C SER A 171 -20.20 2.30 29.42
N VAL A 172 -19.66 1.48 28.51
CA VAL A 172 -20.26 1.18 27.20
C VAL A 172 -21.06 -0.13 27.19
N GLN A 173 -21.06 -0.87 28.30
CA GLN A 173 -21.73 -2.17 28.41
C GLN A 173 -23.22 -2.04 28.05
N GLY A 174 -23.65 -2.79 27.03
CA GLY A 174 -25.05 -2.79 26.56
C GLY A 174 -25.50 -1.51 25.84
N LYS A 175 -24.59 -0.57 25.57
CA LYS A 175 -24.88 0.70 24.90
C LYS A 175 -24.42 0.69 23.44
N ILE A 176 -24.98 1.58 22.62
CA ILE A 176 -24.45 1.84 21.28
C ILE A 176 -23.28 2.80 21.39
N VAL A 177 -22.15 2.45 20.79
CA VAL A 177 -20.97 3.32 20.72
C VAL A 177 -21.05 4.19 19.47
N MET A 178 -20.87 5.50 19.62
CA MET A 178 -20.63 6.45 18.54
C MET A 178 -19.14 6.75 18.45
N ALA A 179 -18.52 6.50 17.29
CA ALA A 179 -17.11 6.78 17.05
C ALA A 179 -16.91 7.50 15.72
N ARG A 180 -15.89 8.34 15.63
CA ARG A 180 -15.50 8.99 14.37
C ARG A 180 -14.49 8.14 13.59
N TYR A 181 -14.55 8.23 12.27
CA TYR A 181 -13.51 7.74 11.36
C TYR A 181 -12.15 8.42 11.64
N GLY A 182 -11.06 7.77 11.22
CA GLY A 182 -9.68 8.20 11.52
C GLY A 182 -9.09 7.56 12.78
N GLY A 183 -7.82 7.83 13.06
CA GLY A 183 -7.08 7.24 14.20
C GLY A 183 -6.60 5.81 13.96
N ASN A 184 -7.52 4.87 13.75
CA ASN A 184 -7.26 3.45 13.47
C ASN A 184 -8.19 2.92 12.36
N PHE A 185 -7.86 1.74 11.82
CA PHE A 185 -8.73 0.99 10.93
C PHE A 185 -10.07 0.70 11.59
N ARG A 186 -11.15 0.88 10.82
CA ARG A 186 -12.52 0.87 11.31
C ARG A 186 -12.94 -0.44 11.97
N GLY A 187 -12.42 -1.58 11.52
CA GLY A 187 -12.65 -2.88 12.16
C GLY A 187 -12.18 -2.91 13.62
N TYR A 188 -11.06 -2.26 13.95
CA TYR A 188 -10.58 -2.20 15.34
C TYR A 188 -11.51 -1.39 16.26
N LYS A 189 -12.26 -0.42 15.72
CA LYS A 189 -13.30 0.28 16.49
C LYS A 189 -14.38 -0.69 16.93
N ALA A 190 -14.84 -1.55 16.02
CA ALA A 190 -15.81 -2.60 16.32
C ALA A 190 -15.23 -3.65 17.27
N LEU A 191 -13.98 -4.09 17.05
CA LEU A 191 -13.28 -5.03 17.92
C LEU A 191 -13.23 -4.55 19.37
N PHE A 192 -12.75 -3.32 19.60
CA PHE A 192 -12.58 -2.77 20.94
C PHE A 192 -13.92 -2.43 21.60
N ALA A 193 -14.90 -1.94 20.84
CA ALA A 193 -16.25 -1.71 21.35
C ALA A 193 -16.90 -3.02 21.81
N GLN A 194 -16.81 -4.09 21.01
CA GLN A 194 -17.32 -5.41 21.35
C GLN A 194 -16.61 -5.97 22.59
N ALA A 195 -15.28 -5.88 22.66
CA ALA A 195 -14.50 -6.31 23.81
C ALA A 195 -14.85 -5.53 25.09
N ALA A 196 -15.27 -4.26 24.96
CA ALA A 196 -15.75 -3.44 26.07
C ALA A 196 -17.24 -3.66 26.41
N GLY A 197 -17.93 -4.54 25.68
CA GLY A 197 -19.31 -4.94 25.94
C GLY A 197 -20.39 -4.08 25.28
N ALA A 198 -20.04 -3.27 24.28
CA ALA A 198 -21.01 -2.49 23.50
C ALA A 198 -22.05 -3.39 22.82
N ALA A 199 -23.28 -2.87 22.66
CA ALA A 199 -24.36 -3.56 21.95
C ALA A 199 -24.31 -3.32 20.43
N GLY A 200 -23.58 -2.30 19.97
CA GLY A 200 -23.44 -1.96 18.56
C GLY A 200 -22.59 -0.71 18.38
N VAL A 201 -22.20 -0.41 17.13
CA VAL A 201 -21.34 0.73 16.81
C VAL A 201 -21.89 1.52 15.64
N ILE A 202 -21.89 2.84 15.78
CA ILE A 202 -22.15 3.80 14.71
C ILE A 202 -20.87 4.57 14.43
N ILE A 203 -20.47 4.62 13.17
CA ILE A 203 -19.26 5.32 12.72
C ILE A 203 -19.64 6.52 11.85
N TYR A 204 -18.99 7.67 11.99
CA TYR A 204 -19.23 8.83 11.12
C TYR A 204 -17.94 9.61 10.82
N THR A 205 -17.93 10.41 9.76
CA THR A 205 -16.81 11.30 9.42
C THR A 205 -17.02 12.65 10.11
N ASP A 206 -16.21 12.97 11.12
CA ASP A 206 -16.39 14.22 11.84
C ASP A 206 -15.87 15.44 11.06
N PRO A 207 -16.61 16.57 11.00
CA PRO A 207 -16.18 17.76 10.28
C PRO A 207 -14.85 18.35 10.74
N ALA A 208 -14.39 18.09 11.97
CA ALA A 208 -13.05 18.51 12.43
C ALA A 208 -11.92 17.78 11.69
N ASP A 209 -12.17 16.55 11.25
CA ASP A 209 -11.23 15.73 10.51
C ASP A 209 -11.37 15.99 9.01
N ASN A 210 -12.59 15.86 8.48
CA ASN A 210 -12.92 16.12 7.08
C ASN A 210 -14.34 16.71 6.98
N GLY A 211 -14.49 17.83 6.25
CA GLY A 211 -15.77 18.49 6.06
C GLY A 211 -15.63 20.01 6.01
N TYR A 212 -16.69 20.73 6.37
CA TYR A 212 -16.72 22.20 6.24
C TYR A 212 -15.61 22.95 7.00
N THR A 213 -15.00 22.34 8.03
CA THR A 213 -13.84 22.97 8.73
C THR A 213 -12.56 22.97 7.90
N LYS A 214 -12.51 22.19 6.81
CA LYS A 214 -11.38 22.07 5.88
C LYS A 214 -11.59 22.84 4.57
N GLY A 215 -12.77 23.40 4.34
CA GLY A 215 -13.12 24.14 3.14
C GLY A 215 -14.54 23.86 2.64
N LEU A 216 -14.83 24.31 1.42
CA LEU A 216 -16.12 24.08 0.76
C LEU A 216 -16.40 22.58 0.60
N THR A 217 -17.64 22.19 0.85
CA THR A 217 -18.10 20.80 0.80
C THR A 217 -18.69 20.44 -0.55
N PHE A 218 -18.71 19.16 -0.88
CA PHE A 218 -19.29 18.63 -2.12
C PHE A 218 -20.78 19.01 -2.26
N PRO A 219 -21.25 19.43 -3.45
CA PRO A 219 -20.55 19.44 -4.75
C PRO A 219 -19.82 20.75 -5.08
N GLU A 220 -19.85 21.76 -4.21
CA GLU A 220 -19.20 23.06 -4.45
C GLU A 220 -17.68 23.01 -4.25
N GLY A 221 -17.23 22.22 -3.28
CA GLY A 221 -15.82 21.96 -3.03
C GLY A 221 -15.52 20.49 -2.79
N PRO A 222 -14.25 20.14 -2.54
CA PRO A 222 -13.82 18.76 -2.49
C PRO A 222 -14.00 18.10 -1.12
N GLN A 223 -14.41 18.85 -0.09
CA GLN A 223 -14.54 18.29 1.26
C GLN A 223 -15.85 17.50 1.41
N PRO A 224 -15.89 16.49 2.28
CA PRO A 224 -17.13 15.76 2.54
C PRO A 224 -18.27 16.69 2.98
N SER A 225 -19.42 16.57 2.32
CA SER A 225 -20.66 17.23 2.74
C SER A 225 -21.35 16.44 3.84
N GLU A 226 -22.44 17.01 4.39
CA GLU A 226 -23.19 16.41 5.50
C GLU A 226 -23.86 15.09 5.18
N SER A 227 -23.78 14.68 3.92
CA SER A 227 -24.37 13.46 3.39
C SER A 227 -23.34 12.38 3.05
N VAL A 228 -22.05 12.71 2.98
CA VAL A 228 -21.00 11.76 2.57
C VAL A 228 -20.87 10.64 3.59
N ILE A 229 -20.85 9.40 3.10
CA ILE A 229 -20.69 8.20 3.95
C ILE A 229 -19.50 7.40 3.48
N GLN A 230 -18.52 7.24 4.36
CA GLN A 230 -17.38 6.37 4.11
C GLN A 230 -17.77 4.91 4.38
N ARG A 231 -17.64 4.05 3.37
CA ARG A 231 -17.79 2.58 3.46
C ARG A 231 -16.48 1.90 3.88
N GLY A 232 -16.49 0.59 4.07
CA GLY A 232 -15.26 -0.17 4.33
C GLY A 232 -15.45 -1.49 5.06
N SER A 233 -14.45 -2.37 4.92
CA SER A 233 -14.36 -3.62 5.68
C SER A 233 -14.11 -3.40 7.17
N LEU A 234 -14.65 -4.29 7.99
CA LEU A 234 -14.37 -4.41 9.42
C LEU A 234 -13.47 -5.63 9.73
N LEU A 235 -12.97 -6.36 8.74
CA LEU A 235 -12.24 -7.61 8.98
C LEU A 235 -10.97 -7.38 9.84
N THR A 236 -10.89 -8.01 11.02
CA THR A 236 -9.75 -7.91 11.96
C THR A 236 -9.17 -9.26 12.36
N VAL A 237 -9.17 -10.24 11.46
CA VAL A 237 -8.52 -11.54 11.72
C VAL A 237 -7.00 -11.36 11.87
N PRO A 238 -6.29 -12.25 12.60
CA PRO A 238 -4.85 -12.11 12.86
C PRO A 238 -3.95 -12.52 11.67
N TYR A 239 -4.47 -12.38 10.46
CA TYR A 239 -3.84 -12.70 9.17
C TYR A 239 -4.46 -11.80 8.09
N THR A 240 -3.94 -11.85 6.86
CA THR A 240 -4.50 -11.13 5.70
C THR A 240 -4.91 -12.16 4.64
N GLY A 241 -6.05 -11.96 3.99
CA GLY A 241 -6.66 -12.95 3.10
C GLY A 241 -8.08 -13.32 3.54
N ASP A 242 -8.62 -14.36 2.91
CA ASP A 242 -9.94 -14.90 3.18
C ASP A 242 -10.06 -15.35 4.65
N PRO A 243 -11.12 -14.95 5.37
CA PRO A 243 -11.31 -15.36 6.76
C PRO A 243 -11.46 -16.87 6.97
N LEU A 244 -11.72 -17.66 5.92
CA LEU A 244 -11.93 -19.10 6.07
C LEU A 244 -10.73 -19.95 5.63
N THR A 245 -9.72 -19.40 4.95
CA THR A 245 -8.54 -20.16 4.47
C THR A 245 -7.21 -19.56 4.92
N PRO A 246 -6.98 -19.31 6.22
CA PRO A 246 -5.73 -18.69 6.66
C PRO A 246 -4.48 -19.49 6.25
N GLY A 247 -3.63 -18.88 5.43
CA GLY A 247 -2.36 -19.47 4.97
C GLY A 247 -2.47 -20.38 3.75
N GLU A 248 -3.68 -20.56 3.21
CA GLU A 248 -3.96 -21.43 2.07
C GLU A 248 -4.82 -20.68 1.04
N PRO A 249 -4.47 -20.74 -0.27
CA PRO A 249 -5.25 -20.03 -1.28
C PRO A 249 -6.67 -20.56 -1.35
N ALA A 250 -7.66 -19.68 -1.36
CA ALA A 250 -9.09 -19.94 -1.46
C ALA A 250 -9.50 -20.43 -2.86
N LEU A 251 -8.87 -21.51 -3.35
CA LEU A 251 -9.11 -22.06 -4.69
C LEU A 251 -10.59 -22.43 -4.90
N PRO A 252 -11.07 -22.41 -6.15
CA PRO A 252 -12.48 -22.63 -6.46
C PRO A 252 -13.03 -23.93 -5.88
N ILE A 253 -14.22 -23.88 -5.28
CA ILE A 253 -14.91 -25.01 -4.67
C ILE A 253 -15.24 -26.09 -5.70
N ASP A 254 -15.50 -25.70 -6.94
CA ASP A 254 -15.70 -26.56 -8.11
C ASP A 254 -14.37 -27.04 -8.74
N GLY A 255 -13.23 -26.55 -8.26
CA GLY A 255 -11.89 -26.94 -8.71
C GLY A 255 -11.48 -28.37 -8.30
N LYS A 256 -10.39 -28.86 -8.91
CA LYS A 256 -9.83 -30.19 -8.62
C LYS A 256 -9.21 -30.28 -7.22
N THR A 257 -8.48 -29.24 -6.83
CA THR A 257 -7.85 -29.14 -5.51
C THR A 257 -8.89 -28.64 -4.51
N LYS A 258 -9.10 -29.37 -3.42
CA LYS A 258 -10.04 -28.98 -2.35
C LYS A 258 -9.27 -28.34 -1.21
N ILE A 259 -9.68 -27.13 -0.86
CA ILE A 259 -9.09 -26.35 0.24
C ILE A 259 -9.99 -26.46 1.46
N LYS A 260 -9.37 -26.79 2.60
CA LYS A 260 -10.06 -26.87 3.88
C LYS A 260 -10.40 -25.45 4.33
N ARG A 261 -11.70 -25.17 4.45
CA ARG A 261 -12.23 -23.91 4.97
C ARG A 261 -12.60 -24.07 6.43
N LEU A 262 -12.34 -23.04 7.23
CA LEU A 262 -12.85 -22.94 8.60
C LEU A 262 -14.38 -22.83 8.58
N ASP A 263 -15.03 -23.31 9.64
CA ASP A 263 -16.43 -22.99 9.88
C ASP A 263 -16.51 -21.50 10.28
N PRO A 264 -17.37 -20.68 9.64
CA PRO A 264 -17.49 -19.26 9.98
C PRO A 264 -17.71 -18.98 11.47
N LYS A 265 -18.31 -19.90 12.24
CA LYS A 265 -18.52 -19.75 13.68
C LYS A 265 -17.21 -19.80 14.50
N ASP A 266 -16.17 -20.42 13.94
CA ASP A 266 -14.86 -20.59 14.58
C ASP A 266 -13.92 -19.43 14.22
N VAL A 267 -14.37 -18.51 13.38
CA VAL A 267 -13.64 -17.30 12.98
C VAL A 267 -14.10 -16.13 13.83
N ALA A 268 -13.15 -15.34 14.33
CA ALA A 268 -13.40 -14.19 15.20
C ALA A 268 -13.96 -12.96 14.44
N LEU A 269 -15.06 -13.13 13.72
CA LEU A 269 -15.81 -12.05 13.09
C LEU A 269 -16.59 -11.25 14.15
N HIS A 270 -16.92 -9.99 13.83
CA HIS A 270 -17.74 -9.17 14.72
C HIS A 270 -19.16 -9.73 14.83
N THR A 271 -19.70 -9.71 16.05
CA THR A 271 -21.04 -10.21 16.38
C THR A 271 -22.03 -9.09 16.64
N ILE A 272 -21.56 -7.88 16.95
CA ILE A 272 -22.41 -6.70 17.16
C ILE A 272 -22.72 -5.97 15.84
N PRO A 273 -23.90 -5.36 15.68
CA PRO A 273 -24.21 -4.54 14.51
C PRO A 273 -23.34 -3.29 14.46
N VAL A 274 -22.81 -3.01 13.26
CA VAL A 274 -21.97 -1.85 12.96
C VAL A 274 -22.40 -1.23 11.64
N THR A 275 -22.58 0.09 11.60
CA THR A 275 -22.90 0.82 10.37
C THR A 275 -22.25 2.21 10.35
N PRO A 276 -21.86 2.73 9.17
CA PRO A 276 -21.51 4.12 9.04
C PRO A 276 -22.76 4.97 8.79
N ILE A 277 -22.72 6.22 9.22
CA ILE A 277 -23.73 7.25 8.92
C ILE A 277 -23.04 8.55 8.51
N PRO A 278 -23.73 9.43 7.75
CA PRO A 278 -23.15 10.71 7.41
C PRO A 278 -23.20 11.66 8.61
N TYR A 279 -22.36 12.70 8.61
CA TYR A 279 -22.29 13.57 9.78
C TYR A 279 -23.56 14.39 10.01
N GLY A 280 -24.41 14.60 9.00
CA GLY A 280 -25.76 15.15 9.19
C GLY A 280 -26.61 14.28 10.11
N SER A 281 -26.60 12.96 9.91
CA SER A 281 -27.28 12.01 10.81
C SER A 281 -26.61 11.93 12.18
N ALA A 282 -25.27 11.98 12.25
CA ALA A 282 -24.55 12.01 13.52
C ALA A 282 -24.90 13.27 14.34
N THR A 283 -25.12 14.41 13.66
CA THR A 283 -25.55 15.67 14.28
C THR A 283 -26.85 15.51 15.04
N GLU A 284 -27.83 14.77 14.48
CA GLU A 284 -29.12 14.53 15.14
C GLU A 284 -29.00 13.71 16.43
N ILE A 285 -28.02 12.81 16.51
CA ILE A 285 -27.72 12.06 17.73
C ILE A 285 -26.96 12.95 18.72
N LEU A 286 -25.80 13.49 18.30
CA LEU A 286 -24.85 14.15 19.18
C LEU A 286 -25.44 15.42 19.83
N LYS A 287 -26.24 16.21 19.10
CA LYS A 287 -26.87 17.42 19.64
C LYS A 287 -27.90 17.14 20.74
N ARG A 288 -28.43 15.91 20.80
CA ARG A 288 -29.43 15.47 21.79
C ARG A 288 -28.81 14.76 22.99
N MET A 289 -27.51 14.52 22.99
CA MET A 289 -26.84 13.94 24.16
C MET A 289 -26.93 14.92 25.34
N THR A 290 -27.30 14.44 26.52
CA THR A 290 -27.53 15.25 27.74
C THR A 290 -26.67 14.81 28.93
N GLY A 291 -25.75 13.87 28.74
CA GLY A 291 -24.82 13.43 29.78
C GLY A 291 -24.11 14.59 30.48
N SER A 292 -23.90 14.46 31.79
CA SER A 292 -23.38 15.54 32.64
C SER A 292 -21.93 15.92 32.35
N LYS A 293 -21.16 15.03 31.69
CA LYS A 293 -19.76 15.24 31.35
C LYS A 293 -19.59 15.60 29.87
N ALA A 294 -18.99 16.77 29.64
CA ALA A 294 -18.42 17.11 28.33
C ALA A 294 -17.25 16.17 28.00
N VAL A 295 -16.95 16.04 26.71
CA VAL A 295 -15.78 15.27 26.27
C VAL A 295 -14.46 16.00 26.65
N PRO A 296 -13.34 15.28 26.83
CA PRO A 296 -12.01 15.89 26.95
C PRO A 296 -11.68 16.82 25.78
N THR A 297 -10.78 17.79 25.96
CA THR A 297 -10.43 18.79 24.93
C THR A 297 -10.03 18.17 23.58
N GLY A 298 -9.23 17.09 23.59
CA GLY A 298 -8.81 16.40 22.35
C GLY A 298 -9.92 15.56 21.70
N TRP A 299 -11.07 15.43 22.34
CA TRP A 299 -12.21 14.61 21.88
C TRP A 299 -13.33 15.46 21.29
N GLN A 300 -13.23 16.79 21.33
CA GLN A 300 -14.18 17.67 20.67
C GLN A 300 -14.09 17.50 19.15
N GLY A 301 -15.24 17.45 18.48
CA GLY A 301 -15.34 17.43 17.02
C GLY A 301 -15.73 18.79 16.45
N GLY A 302 -16.00 18.81 15.15
CA GLY A 302 -16.22 20.01 14.37
C GLY A 302 -17.65 20.53 14.38
N LEU A 303 -18.64 19.74 14.83
CA LEU A 303 -20.04 20.16 14.87
C LEU A 303 -20.25 21.31 15.88
N PRO A 304 -21.21 22.23 15.64
CA PRO A 304 -21.28 23.52 16.32
C PRO A 304 -21.93 23.46 17.71
N PHE A 305 -21.53 22.48 18.52
CA PHE A 305 -21.96 22.31 19.91
C PHE A 305 -20.96 21.47 20.70
N THR A 306 -21.01 21.58 22.03
CA THR A 306 -20.18 20.78 22.93
C THR A 306 -20.57 19.31 22.88
N TYR A 307 -19.60 18.43 22.63
CA TYR A 307 -19.83 16.99 22.67
C TYR A 307 -19.90 16.51 24.12
N ARG A 308 -20.71 15.48 24.36
CA ARG A 308 -20.84 14.83 25.68
C ARG A 308 -20.45 13.37 25.58
N LEU A 309 -19.97 12.81 26.68
CA LEU A 309 -19.57 11.40 26.73
C LEU A 309 -20.78 10.45 26.66
N GLU A 310 -21.89 10.83 27.30
CA GLU A 310 -23.09 10.00 27.41
C GLU A 310 -24.32 10.69 26.82
N GLY A 311 -25.20 9.90 26.20
CA GLY A 311 -26.47 10.37 25.65
C GLY A 311 -27.45 10.84 26.71
N GLY A 312 -27.37 10.29 27.92
CA GLY A 312 -28.41 10.40 28.95
C GLY A 312 -29.56 9.43 28.71
N SER A 313 -30.30 9.11 29.77
CA SER A 313 -31.31 8.04 29.75
C SER A 313 -32.55 8.33 28.89
N ALA A 314 -32.76 9.58 28.51
CA ALA A 314 -33.86 10.02 27.64
C ALA A 314 -33.54 9.90 26.13
N LEU A 315 -32.30 9.55 25.77
CA LEU A 315 -31.89 9.36 24.37
C LEU A 315 -31.67 7.88 24.09
N LYS A 316 -32.56 7.28 23.31
CA LYS A 316 -32.40 5.91 22.80
C LYS A 316 -32.30 5.92 21.30
N VAL A 317 -31.34 5.16 20.78
CA VAL A 317 -31.11 4.97 19.35
C VAL A 317 -31.35 3.51 19.03
N ARG A 318 -32.06 3.23 17.94
CA ARG A 318 -32.12 1.90 17.33
C ARG A 318 -31.05 1.78 16.28
N LEU A 319 -30.32 0.68 16.32
CA LEU A 319 -29.34 0.26 15.31
C LEU A 319 -29.70 -1.16 14.89
N MET A 320 -30.13 -1.31 13.65
CA MET A 320 -30.42 -2.60 13.04
C MET A 320 -29.52 -2.82 11.84
N VAL A 321 -28.82 -3.96 11.84
CA VAL A 321 -28.05 -4.46 10.70
C VAL A 321 -28.36 -5.95 10.55
N LYS A 322 -28.68 -6.39 9.34
CA LYS A 322 -28.78 -7.81 8.99
C LYS A 322 -28.02 -8.03 7.70
N GLN A 323 -26.82 -8.60 7.82
CA GLN A 323 -25.87 -8.77 6.72
C GLN A 323 -25.49 -10.23 6.57
N GLU A 324 -26.07 -10.88 5.56
CA GLU A 324 -25.71 -12.24 5.16
C GLU A 324 -24.33 -12.29 4.52
N LYS A 325 -23.64 -13.41 4.71
CA LYS A 325 -22.32 -13.70 4.13
C LYS A 325 -22.36 -15.06 3.44
N ALA A 326 -21.61 -15.21 2.36
CA ALA A 326 -21.53 -16.43 1.59
C ALA A 326 -20.18 -16.55 0.90
N ILE A 327 -19.90 -17.76 0.42
CA ILE A 327 -18.80 -17.94 -0.51
C ILE A 327 -19.17 -17.29 -1.84
N THR A 328 -18.30 -16.39 -2.30
CA THR A 328 -18.43 -15.60 -3.51
C THR A 328 -17.14 -15.73 -4.31
N ARG A 329 -17.27 -15.86 -5.64
CA ARG A 329 -16.12 -15.92 -6.53
C ARG A 329 -15.60 -14.52 -6.85
N ILE A 330 -14.30 -14.35 -6.78
CA ILE A 330 -13.55 -13.17 -7.21
C ILE A 330 -12.50 -13.56 -8.24
N TYR A 331 -11.92 -12.57 -8.94
CA TYR A 331 -10.99 -12.84 -10.04
C TYR A 331 -9.79 -11.89 -10.06
N GLU A 332 -8.60 -12.45 -9.93
CA GLU A 332 -7.36 -11.72 -10.11
C GLU A 332 -6.94 -11.76 -11.59
N VAL A 333 -6.55 -10.63 -12.17
CA VAL A 333 -6.11 -10.55 -13.57
C VAL A 333 -4.61 -10.25 -13.61
N VAL A 334 -3.82 -11.13 -14.23
CA VAL A 334 -2.37 -10.92 -14.35
C VAL A 334 -1.96 -10.98 -15.81
N GLY A 335 -1.49 -9.85 -16.33
CA GLY A 335 -0.81 -9.82 -17.61
C GLY A 335 0.69 -10.03 -17.47
N THR A 336 1.28 -10.84 -18.35
CA THR A 336 2.70 -11.19 -18.37
C THR A 336 3.34 -10.83 -19.72
N MET A 337 4.43 -10.06 -19.67
CA MET A 337 5.38 -9.87 -20.75
C MET A 337 6.66 -10.63 -20.41
N VAL A 338 6.84 -11.81 -21.03
CA VAL A 338 7.97 -12.70 -20.75
C VAL A 338 9.30 -12.07 -21.16
N GLY A 339 10.27 -12.03 -20.25
CA GLY A 339 11.61 -11.49 -20.49
C GLY A 339 12.42 -12.27 -21.54
N THR A 340 13.39 -11.62 -22.17
CA THR A 340 14.24 -12.22 -23.23
C THR A 340 15.43 -13.00 -22.71
N GLU A 341 15.93 -12.70 -21.51
CA GLU A 341 17.18 -13.27 -20.97
C GLU A 341 16.98 -13.90 -19.60
N PHE A 342 16.15 -13.29 -18.74
CA PHE A 342 15.85 -13.73 -17.39
C PHE A 342 14.33 -13.91 -17.20
N PRO A 343 13.68 -14.87 -17.89
CA PRO A 343 12.23 -15.02 -17.84
C PRO A 343 11.69 -15.41 -16.45
N ASP A 344 12.53 -16.01 -15.60
CA ASP A 344 12.22 -16.37 -14.21
C ASP A 344 12.56 -15.27 -13.19
N GLU A 345 12.79 -14.04 -13.63
CA GLU A 345 12.93 -12.87 -12.77
C GLU A 345 11.75 -11.93 -13.03
N TRP A 346 10.89 -11.74 -12.02
CA TRP A 346 9.58 -11.10 -12.18
C TRP A 346 9.55 -9.72 -11.53
N ILE A 347 9.35 -8.69 -12.34
CA ILE A 347 9.00 -7.35 -11.87
C ILE A 347 7.48 -7.26 -11.86
N ILE A 348 6.87 -7.03 -10.69
CA ILE A 348 5.42 -7.03 -10.52
C ILE A 348 4.96 -5.61 -10.18
N ALA A 349 4.00 -5.08 -10.93
CA ALA A 349 3.25 -3.88 -10.55
C ALA A 349 1.78 -4.26 -10.33
N GLY A 350 1.18 -3.77 -9.25
CA GLY A 350 -0.17 -4.18 -8.82
C GLY A 350 -1.07 -3.02 -8.43
N CYS A 351 -2.37 -3.16 -8.66
CA CYS A 351 -3.42 -2.27 -8.16
C CYS A 351 -4.74 -3.03 -8.14
N HIS A 352 -5.52 -2.96 -7.07
CA HIS A 352 -6.87 -3.53 -7.11
C HIS A 352 -7.79 -2.78 -8.09
N TYR A 353 -8.91 -3.41 -8.43
CA TYR A 353 -9.93 -2.84 -9.30
C TYR A 353 -11.33 -2.90 -8.70
N ASP A 354 -11.56 -3.62 -7.60
CA ASP A 354 -12.83 -3.55 -6.89
C ASP A 354 -12.96 -2.23 -6.14
N ALA A 355 -14.18 -1.68 -6.10
CA ALA A 355 -14.46 -0.41 -5.43
C ALA A 355 -15.74 -0.49 -4.60
N TRP A 356 -15.87 0.34 -3.56
CA TRP A 356 -17.15 0.46 -2.83
C TRP A 356 -18.32 1.04 -3.65
N SER A 357 -18.00 1.78 -4.70
CA SER A 357 -18.95 2.40 -5.65
C SER A 357 -18.30 2.47 -7.04
N PHE A 358 -18.10 3.66 -7.61
CA PHE A 358 -17.45 3.88 -8.93
C PHE A 358 -15.92 3.87 -8.86
N GLY A 359 -15.35 4.25 -7.71
CA GLY A 359 -13.92 4.20 -7.43
C GLY A 359 -13.04 4.98 -8.41
N ALA A 360 -13.44 6.21 -8.78
CA ALA A 360 -12.68 7.00 -9.75
C ALA A 360 -11.31 7.43 -9.23
N THR A 361 -11.17 7.70 -7.94
CA THR A 361 -9.85 7.77 -7.31
C THR A 361 -9.40 6.37 -6.88
N ASP A 362 -10.13 5.78 -5.94
CA ASP A 362 -9.81 4.52 -5.29
C ASP A 362 -10.67 3.37 -5.85
N PRO A 363 -10.11 2.42 -6.63
CA PRO A 363 -8.70 2.32 -7.03
C PRO A 363 -8.43 2.73 -8.48
N ASN A 364 -9.47 3.03 -9.27
CA ASN A 364 -9.36 2.93 -10.73
C ASN A 364 -8.42 3.96 -11.36
N SER A 365 -8.07 5.03 -10.64
CA SER A 365 -7.00 5.93 -11.09
C SER A 365 -5.64 5.23 -11.19
N GLY A 366 -5.35 4.27 -10.31
CA GLY A 366 -4.20 3.38 -10.37
C GLY A 366 -4.32 2.33 -11.48
N THR A 367 -5.47 1.65 -11.54
CA THR A 367 -5.72 0.62 -12.58
C THR A 367 -5.68 1.23 -13.99
N ALA A 368 -6.25 2.41 -14.22
CA ALA A 368 -6.17 3.12 -15.51
C ALA A 368 -4.74 3.48 -15.91
N MET A 369 -3.90 3.86 -14.94
CA MET A 369 -2.48 4.15 -15.16
C MET A 369 -1.71 2.87 -15.53
N LEU A 370 -1.97 1.75 -14.86
CA LEU A 370 -1.33 0.47 -15.17
C LEU A 370 -1.79 -0.12 -16.52
N LEU A 371 -3.03 0.10 -16.93
CA LEU A 371 -3.49 -0.24 -18.28
C LEU A 371 -2.76 0.61 -19.34
N SER A 372 -2.62 1.91 -19.10
CA SER A 372 -1.84 2.80 -19.98
C SER A 372 -0.38 2.34 -20.08
N LEU A 373 0.25 2.02 -18.95
CA LEU A 373 1.60 1.46 -18.87
C LEU A 373 1.72 0.17 -19.68
N THR A 374 0.75 -0.73 -19.56
CA THR A 374 0.70 -2.00 -20.29
C THR A 374 0.71 -1.77 -21.80
N GLU A 375 -0.09 -0.81 -22.29
CA GLU A 375 -0.09 -0.43 -23.71
C GLU A 375 1.24 0.20 -24.15
N SER A 376 1.81 1.12 -23.35
CA SER A 376 3.07 1.79 -23.65
C SER A 376 4.25 0.82 -23.70
N LEU A 377 4.34 -0.12 -22.76
CA LEU A 377 5.34 -1.19 -22.78
C LEU A 377 5.11 -2.17 -23.95
N GLY A 378 3.85 -2.47 -24.27
CA GLY A 378 3.50 -3.28 -25.45
C GLY A 378 3.96 -2.63 -26.76
N LYS A 379 3.78 -1.31 -26.91
CA LYS A 379 4.29 -0.51 -28.04
C LYS A 379 5.82 -0.53 -28.08
N LEU A 380 6.47 -0.30 -26.93
CA LEU A 380 7.93 -0.35 -26.82
C LEU A 380 8.49 -1.71 -27.25
N ALA A 381 7.90 -2.81 -26.79
CA ALA A 381 8.32 -4.16 -27.16
C ALA A 381 8.19 -4.41 -28.68
N LYS A 382 7.16 -3.86 -29.34
CA LYS A 382 6.99 -3.92 -30.80
C LYS A 382 8.07 -3.16 -31.58
N THR A 383 8.78 -2.22 -30.96
CA THR A 383 9.98 -1.57 -31.56
C THR A 383 11.24 -2.45 -31.50
N GLY A 384 11.14 -3.66 -30.95
CA GLY A 384 12.27 -4.56 -30.71
C GLY A 384 12.93 -4.38 -29.33
N GLN A 385 12.42 -3.44 -28.51
CA GLN A 385 12.95 -3.14 -27.18
C GLN A 385 12.18 -3.91 -26.09
N LYS A 386 12.26 -5.24 -26.16
CA LYS A 386 11.63 -6.13 -25.17
C LYS A 386 12.51 -6.25 -23.91
N PRO A 387 11.94 -6.22 -22.69
CA PRO A 387 12.72 -6.30 -21.45
C PRO A 387 13.46 -7.63 -21.29
N ARG A 388 14.56 -7.61 -20.54
CA ARG A 388 15.36 -8.82 -20.24
C ARG A 388 14.68 -9.72 -19.22
N ARG A 389 14.08 -9.12 -18.19
CA ARG A 389 13.27 -9.79 -17.17
C ARG A 389 11.79 -9.78 -17.54
N THR A 390 11.04 -10.68 -16.92
CA THR A 390 9.59 -10.72 -17.08
C THR A 390 8.95 -9.58 -16.31
N ILE A 391 8.04 -8.86 -16.97
CA ILE A 391 7.17 -7.88 -16.32
C ILE A 391 5.79 -8.51 -16.14
N LYS A 392 5.22 -8.36 -14.95
CA LYS A 392 3.84 -8.72 -14.62
C LYS A 392 3.10 -7.47 -14.17
N ILE A 393 1.94 -7.22 -14.76
CA ILE A 393 1.00 -6.19 -14.30
C ILE A 393 -0.23 -6.93 -13.79
N ALA A 394 -0.53 -6.76 -12.51
CA ALA A 394 -1.58 -7.49 -11.83
C ALA A 394 -2.68 -6.54 -11.35
N HIS A 395 -3.92 -7.00 -11.47
CA HIS A 395 -5.10 -6.31 -11.00
C HIS A 395 -5.87 -7.19 -10.04
N TRP A 396 -6.07 -6.68 -8.83
CA TRP A 396 -6.57 -7.46 -7.70
C TRP A 396 -8.06 -7.23 -7.44
N ASP A 397 -8.79 -8.26 -7.03
CA ASP A 397 -10.19 -8.17 -6.60
C ASP A 397 -10.29 -8.31 -5.06
N ALA A 398 -11.41 -7.86 -4.50
CA ALA A 398 -11.70 -7.88 -3.06
C ALA A 398 -10.60 -7.29 -2.15
N GLU A 399 -9.88 -6.27 -2.60
CA GLU A 399 -8.97 -5.51 -1.73
C GLU A 399 -9.77 -4.78 -0.64
N GLU A 400 -10.90 -4.18 -1.04
CA GLU A 400 -11.74 -3.37 -0.17
C GLU A 400 -12.29 -4.17 1.02
N PHE A 401 -12.35 -5.49 0.85
CA PHE A 401 -12.84 -6.46 1.80
C PHE A 401 -11.78 -7.00 2.77
N GLY A 402 -10.52 -6.60 2.62
CA GLY A 402 -9.43 -6.99 3.52
C GLY A 402 -8.17 -7.45 2.82
N VAL A 403 -7.85 -6.86 1.66
CA VAL A 403 -6.67 -7.19 0.84
C VAL A 403 -6.69 -8.68 0.44
N ILE A 404 -7.88 -9.18 0.07
CA ILE A 404 -8.10 -10.63 -0.06
C ILE A 404 -7.46 -11.14 -1.36
N GLY A 405 -7.81 -10.61 -2.53
CA GLY A 405 -7.36 -11.15 -3.81
C GLY A 405 -5.83 -11.25 -3.96
N SER A 406 -5.11 -10.17 -3.62
CA SER A 406 -3.64 -10.18 -3.65
C SER A 406 -3.01 -11.11 -2.62
N ALA A 407 -3.64 -11.30 -1.45
CA ALA A 407 -3.20 -12.29 -0.47
C ALA A 407 -3.42 -13.72 -0.97
N GLU A 408 -4.60 -14.04 -1.50
CA GLU A 408 -4.90 -15.37 -2.06
C GLU A 408 -3.95 -15.73 -3.22
N TRP A 409 -3.66 -14.76 -4.09
CA TRP A 409 -2.70 -14.94 -5.16
C TRP A 409 -1.28 -15.16 -4.64
N ALA A 410 -0.85 -14.40 -3.63
CA ALA A 410 0.46 -14.57 -3.01
C ALA A 410 0.60 -15.91 -2.27
N GLU A 411 -0.48 -16.43 -1.68
CA GLU A 411 -0.51 -17.76 -1.08
C GLU A 411 -0.44 -18.86 -2.14
N GLN A 412 -1.21 -18.72 -3.23
CA GLN A 412 -1.22 -19.65 -4.35
C GLN A 412 0.15 -19.80 -5.01
N PHE A 413 0.88 -18.69 -5.16
CA PHE A 413 2.16 -18.64 -5.89
C PHE A 413 3.37 -18.41 -4.99
N ARG A 414 3.24 -18.64 -3.68
CA ARG A 414 4.28 -18.33 -2.68
C ARG A 414 5.66 -18.83 -3.09
N ASP A 415 5.78 -20.11 -3.43
CA ASP A 415 7.08 -20.73 -3.71
C ASP A 415 7.73 -20.12 -4.97
N GLU A 416 6.93 -19.83 -5.99
CA GLU A 416 7.38 -19.20 -7.23
C GLU A 416 7.77 -17.75 -6.99
N LEU A 417 6.97 -17.02 -6.21
CA LEU A 417 7.26 -15.64 -5.81
C LEU A 417 8.55 -15.56 -5.01
N THR A 418 8.77 -16.46 -4.04
CA THR A 418 10.01 -16.54 -3.27
C THR A 418 11.23 -16.77 -4.18
N GLN A 419 11.10 -17.50 -5.29
CA GLN A 419 12.23 -17.80 -6.17
C GLN A 419 12.45 -16.76 -7.27
N LYS A 420 11.36 -16.17 -7.79
CA LYS A 420 11.33 -15.44 -9.05
C LYS A 420 11.08 -13.95 -8.89
N ALA A 421 10.34 -13.52 -7.86
CA ALA A 421 9.99 -12.12 -7.70
C ALA A 421 11.23 -11.26 -7.37
N VAL A 422 11.42 -10.22 -8.16
CA VAL A 422 12.43 -9.18 -7.93
C VAL A 422 11.81 -8.10 -7.05
N ALA A 423 10.68 -7.55 -7.47
CA ALA A 423 10.00 -6.48 -6.74
C ALA A 423 8.49 -6.55 -6.94
N TYR A 424 7.75 -6.06 -5.95
CA TYR A 424 6.32 -5.77 -6.03
C TYR A 424 6.07 -4.28 -5.82
N MET A 425 5.48 -3.61 -6.81
CA MET A 425 5.24 -2.17 -6.77
C MET A 425 3.73 -1.90 -6.77
N ASN A 426 3.23 -1.41 -5.64
CA ASN A 426 1.82 -1.09 -5.44
C ASN A 426 1.47 0.30 -5.98
N TYR A 427 0.38 0.39 -6.72
CA TYR A 427 -0.12 1.62 -7.35
C TYR A 427 -1.63 1.80 -7.18
N ASP A 428 -2.15 1.45 -6.00
CA ASP A 428 -3.48 1.87 -5.54
C ASP A 428 -3.61 3.41 -5.56
N ALA A 429 -4.80 3.92 -5.89
CA ALA A 429 -5.21 5.32 -5.96
C ALA A 429 -4.10 6.26 -6.48
N ALA A 430 -3.26 5.74 -7.38
CA ALA A 430 -1.92 6.28 -7.62
C ALA A 430 -1.95 7.56 -8.44
N VAL A 431 -3.12 7.96 -8.92
CA VAL A 431 -3.36 9.17 -9.69
C VAL A 431 -4.58 9.90 -9.12
N SER A 432 -4.53 10.25 -7.83
CA SER A 432 -5.62 10.89 -7.09
C SER A 432 -5.34 12.36 -6.72
N GLY A 433 -4.37 12.99 -7.37
CA GLY A 433 -4.10 14.42 -7.20
C GLY A 433 -2.69 14.84 -7.63
N ARG A 434 -2.19 15.94 -7.04
CA ARG A 434 -0.92 16.58 -7.43
C ARG A 434 0.26 16.26 -6.51
N ASN A 435 0.02 15.71 -5.32
CA ASN A 435 1.07 15.52 -4.33
C ASN A 435 1.70 14.13 -4.45
N PHE A 436 2.86 14.03 -5.10
CA PHE A 436 3.61 12.78 -5.16
C PHE A 436 4.11 12.34 -3.78
N GLY A 437 3.99 11.05 -3.49
CA GLY A 437 4.54 10.44 -2.29
C GLY A 437 4.74 8.95 -2.44
N ALA A 438 5.55 8.37 -1.56
CA ALA A 438 5.86 6.95 -1.60
C ALA A 438 6.21 6.39 -0.23
N SER A 439 6.08 5.08 -0.10
CA SER A 439 6.61 4.26 0.99
C SER A 439 7.29 3.04 0.37
N ALA A 440 8.43 2.62 0.89
CA ALA A 440 9.23 1.56 0.26
C ALA A 440 10.08 0.80 1.26
N SER A 441 10.31 -0.48 0.94
CA SER A 441 11.42 -1.27 1.48
C SER A 441 12.76 -0.57 1.23
N PRO A 442 13.79 -0.78 2.07
CA PRO A 442 15.08 -0.10 1.92
C PRO A 442 15.69 -0.27 0.53
N SER A 443 15.59 -1.48 -0.02
CA SER A 443 16.14 -1.89 -1.32
C SER A 443 15.61 -1.06 -2.50
N LEU A 444 14.37 -0.57 -2.45
CA LEU A 444 13.75 0.15 -3.57
C LEU A 444 13.84 1.68 -3.47
N LYS A 445 14.37 2.23 -2.37
CA LYS A 445 14.38 3.69 -2.14
C LYS A 445 15.21 4.45 -3.18
N LYS A 446 16.42 3.97 -3.50
CA LYS A 446 17.32 4.64 -4.45
C LYS A 446 16.75 4.66 -5.87
N ILE A 447 16.30 3.52 -6.39
CA ILE A 447 15.76 3.46 -7.75
C ILE A 447 14.48 4.31 -7.90
N LEU A 448 13.64 4.38 -6.86
CA LEU A 448 12.49 5.27 -6.83
C LEU A 448 12.93 6.74 -6.97
N ILE A 449 13.93 7.17 -6.19
CA ILE A 449 14.52 8.51 -6.30
C ILE A 449 15.04 8.75 -7.71
N GLU A 450 15.87 7.84 -8.23
CA GLU A 450 16.46 7.95 -9.57
C GLU A 450 15.40 8.00 -10.69
N ALA A 451 14.27 7.31 -10.54
CA ALA A 451 13.16 7.35 -11.49
C ALA A 451 12.42 8.70 -11.43
N THR A 452 12.15 9.23 -10.23
CA THR A 452 11.50 10.56 -10.08
C THR A 452 12.36 11.72 -10.56
N GLN A 453 13.69 11.56 -10.54
CA GLN A 453 14.63 12.54 -11.12
C GLN A 453 14.60 12.54 -12.65
N ALA A 454 14.20 11.44 -13.28
CA ALA A 454 14.19 11.28 -14.74
C ALA A 454 12.89 11.77 -15.40
N VAL A 455 11.90 12.20 -14.61
CA VAL A 455 10.55 12.57 -15.08
C VAL A 455 10.25 14.02 -14.72
N GLN A 456 9.72 14.77 -15.68
CA GLN A 456 9.28 16.15 -15.48
C GLN A 456 7.91 16.19 -14.79
N TYR A 457 7.73 17.11 -13.85
CA TYR A 457 6.45 17.33 -13.23
C TYR A 457 5.55 18.19 -14.15
N PRO A 458 4.30 17.78 -14.45
CA PRO A 458 3.43 18.53 -15.34
C PRO A 458 3.22 19.97 -14.91
N ASP A 459 3.23 20.87 -15.90
CA ASP A 459 3.06 22.32 -15.71
C ASP A 459 4.16 22.97 -14.85
N SER A 460 5.33 22.33 -14.74
CA SER A 460 6.49 22.82 -13.99
C SER A 460 7.78 22.67 -14.80
N ASN A 461 8.80 23.45 -14.44
CA ASN A 461 10.18 23.27 -14.92
C ASN A 461 11.00 22.34 -14.01
N LYS A 462 10.35 21.75 -13.00
CA LYS A 462 10.95 20.84 -12.03
C LYS A 462 10.68 19.38 -12.41
N THR A 463 11.61 18.53 -12.03
CA THR A 463 11.39 17.08 -11.98
C THR A 463 10.37 16.71 -10.90
N VAL A 464 9.81 15.49 -10.98
CA VAL A 464 8.96 14.94 -9.92
C VAL A 464 9.71 14.90 -8.59
N TYR A 465 11.00 14.56 -8.63
CA TYR A 465 11.89 14.58 -7.46
C TYR A 465 11.96 15.95 -6.79
N GLU A 466 12.24 17.02 -7.55
CA GLU A 466 12.36 18.38 -7.00
C GLU A 466 11.02 18.91 -6.48
N HIS A 467 9.91 18.54 -7.13
CA HIS A 467 8.57 18.85 -6.64
C HIS A 467 8.30 18.11 -5.31
N TRP A 468 8.61 16.82 -5.24
CA TRP A 468 8.44 16.00 -4.04
C TRP A 468 9.31 16.46 -2.87
N LEU A 469 10.58 16.79 -3.12
CA LEU A 469 11.49 17.36 -2.13
C LEU A 469 10.95 18.69 -1.55
N GLY A 470 10.35 19.52 -2.41
CA GLY A 470 9.76 20.81 -2.02
C GLY A 470 8.49 20.73 -1.17
N GLN A 471 7.83 19.56 -1.07
CA GLN A 471 6.61 19.38 -0.28
C GLN A 471 6.85 19.27 1.23
N GLY A 472 8.11 19.24 1.69
CA GLY A 472 8.46 19.32 3.11
C GLY A 472 7.92 18.16 3.96
N GLY A 473 7.86 16.94 3.40
CA GLY A 473 7.38 15.75 4.11
C GLY A 473 5.86 15.67 4.32
N ARG A 474 5.07 16.55 3.68
CA ARG A 474 3.61 16.54 3.77
C ARG A 474 2.99 15.45 2.88
N ARG A 475 2.86 14.23 3.41
CA ARG A 475 1.77 13.34 2.98
C ARG A 475 0.61 13.54 3.94
N GLY A 476 -0.45 14.21 3.48
CA GLY A 476 -1.75 14.22 4.16
C GLY A 476 -2.45 12.91 3.84
N GLY A 477 -2.48 11.97 4.78
CA GLY A 477 -3.21 10.71 4.62
C GLY A 477 -2.70 9.58 5.51
N SER A 478 -3.47 9.30 6.56
CA SER A 478 -3.64 8.00 7.24
C SER A 478 -2.47 7.40 8.04
N THR A 479 -2.22 8.00 9.20
CA THR A 479 -2.24 7.43 10.56
C THR A 479 -1.22 8.17 11.41
N VAL A 480 -1.64 8.59 12.60
CA VAL A 480 -0.72 9.06 13.64
C VAL A 480 0.10 7.84 14.04
N GLY A 481 1.22 7.62 13.33
CA GLY A 481 2.15 6.56 13.67
C GLY A 481 2.60 6.75 15.11
N ILE A 482 2.67 5.66 15.86
CA ILE A 482 3.44 5.64 17.11
C ILE A 482 4.83 6.18 16.75
N ALA A 483 5.36 7.12 17.54
CA ALA A 483 6.66 7.76 17.28
C ALA A 483 7.83 6.76 17.04
N SER A 484 7.64 5.48 17.40
CA SER A 484 8.56 4.37 17.19
C SER A 484 8.64 3.84 15.75
N SER A 485 7.74 4.24 14.84
CA SER A 485 7.71 3.77 13.43
C SER A 485 7.89 4.90 12.41
N ALA A 486 8.42 6.04 12.84
CA ALA A 486 8.76 7.15 11.94
C ALA A 486 9.74 6.68 10.84
N PRO A 487 9.60 7.19 9.60
CA PRO A 487 10.51 6.84 8.52
C PRO A 487 11.93 7.35 8.79
N ALA A 488 12.93 6.57 8.37
CA ALA A 488 14.31 7.03 8.37
C ALA A 488 14.50 8.14 7.32
N THR A 489 14.88 9.32 7.78
CA THR A 489 15.08 10.51 6.93
C THR A 489 16.55 10.70 6.59
N VAL A 490 16.84 11.02 5.33
CA VAL A 490 18.18 11.39 4.86
C VAL A 490 18.16 12.86 4.46
N VAL A 491 19.21 13.59 4.84
CA VAL A 491 19.34 15.01 4.50
C VAL A 491 19.39 15.16 2.97
N ASN A 492 18.65 16.12 2.43
CA ASN A 492 18.51 16.40 0.99
C ASN A 492 17.81 15.30 0.16
N GLU A 493 17.12 14.35 0.80
CA GLU A 493 16.21 13.41 0.13
C GLU A 493 14.75 13.68 0.52
N PRO A 494 13.77 13.39 -0.36
CA PRO A 494 12.37 13.35 0.01
C PRO A 494 12.11 12.34 1.13
N VAL A 495 11.12 12.61 1.98
CA VAL A 495 10.69 11.66 3.00
C VAL A 495 9.98 10.49 2.33
N ILE A 496 10.57 9.30 2.43
CA ILE A 496 9.98 8.03 1.96
C ILE A 496 9.43 7.30 3.18
N GLY A 497 8.12 7.01 3.16
CA GLY A 497 7.45 6.30 4.23
C GLY A 497 7.85 4.84 4.38
N ASN A 498 7.41 4.22 5.48
CA ASN A 498 7.52 2.79 5.72
C ASN A 498 6.22 2.10 5.26
N LEU A 499 6.33 0.88 4.74
CA LEU A 499 5.17 0.09 4.35
C LEU A 499 4.44 -0.46 5.59
N GLY A 500 3.18 -0.06 5.76
CA GLY A 500 2.26 -0.56 6.77
C GLY A 500 1.15 -1.40 6.15
N GLY A 501 -0.02 -1.42 6.78
CA GLY A 501 -1.19 -2.09 6.20
C GLY A 501 -1.95 -1.24 5.19
N GLY A 502 -3.08 -1.77 4.75
CA GLY A 502 -4.09 -1.07 3.95
C GLY A 502 -3.91 -1.07 2.43
N SER A 503 -3.10 -1.95 1.85
CA SER A 503 -3.12 -2.21 0.39
C SER A 503 -2.38 -3.51 0.05
N ASP A 504 -2.34 -3.86 -1.23
CA ASP A 504 -1.93 -5.17 -1.76
C ASP A 504 -0.46 -5.56 -1.57
N HIS A 505 0.41 -4.65 -1.11
CA HIS A 505 1.81 -4.99 -0.80
C HIS A 505 1.97 -5.85 0.47
N ILE A 506 0.91 -6.02 1.28
CA ILE A 506 0.98 -6.73 2.56
C ILE A 506 1.51 -8.16 2.37
N ALA A 507 0.86 -8.98 1.52
CA ALA A 507 1.29 -10.36 1.33
C ALA A 507 2.67 -10.48 0.63
N PRO A 508 2.93 -9.78 -0.49
CA PRO A 508 4.26 -9.78 -1.11
C PRO A 508 5.39 -9.41 -0.12
N TYR A 509 5.19 -8.38 0.71
CA TYR A 509 6.26 -7.88 1.58
C TYR A 509 6.34 -8.59 2.93
N MET A 510 5.22 -8.65 3.66
CA MET A 510 5.18 -9.04 5.07
C MET A 510 5.06 -10.56 5.26
N HIS A 511 4.65 -11.27 4.20
CA HIS A 511 4.43 -12.71 4.24
C HIS A 511 5.41 -13.50 3.35
N VAL A 512 5.67 -13.02 2.12
CA VAL A 512 6.58 -13.68 1.16
C VAL A 512 8.02 -13.16 1.26
N GLY A 513 8.21 -11.86 1.51
CA GLY A 513 9.54 -11.22 1.61
C GLY A 513 10.09 -10.69 0.29
N ILE A 514 9.21 -10.13 -0.55
CA ILE A 514 9.55 -9.48 -1.80
C ILE A 514 9.80 -7.99 -1.53
N PRO A 515 10.93 -7.41 -1.98
CA PRO A 515 11.13 -5.97 -2.01
C PRO A 515 9.90 -5.25 -2.56
N SER A 516 9.29 -4.40 -1.75
CA SER A 516 8.03 -3.78 -2.10
C SER A 516 8.03 -2.26 -1.95
N LEU A 517 7.11 -1.59 -2.65
CA LEU A 517 6.80 -0.18 -2.46
C LEU A 517 5.31 0.11 -2.69
N ASN A 518 4.88 1.29 -2.26
CA ASN A 518 3.62 1.94 -2.61
C ASN A 518 3.94 3.38 -3.03
N ALA A 519 3.51 3.83 -4.21
CA ALA A 519 3.80 5.18 -4.69
C ALA A 519 2.69 5.72 -5.60
N GLY A 520 2.57 7.04 -5.67
CA GLY A 520 1.60 7.71 -6.52
C GLY A 520 1.44 9.17 -6.16
N THR A 521 0.45 9.82 -6.76
CA THR A 521 0.02 11.17 -6.39
C THR A 521 -1.28 11.15 -5.62
N GLY A 522 -1.34 11.96 -4.56
CA GLY A 522 -2.54 12.16 -3.74
C GLY A 522 -3.07 13.59 -3.83
N GLY A 523 -4.33 13.76 -3.49
CA GLY A 523 -5.06 15.02 -3.51
C GLY A 523 -6.33 14.95 -2.67
N PRO A 524 -7.30 15.84 -2.91
CA PRO A 524 -8.61 15.72 -2.30
C PRO A 524 -9.29 14.42 -2.71
N THR A 525 -10.00 13.77 -1.79
CA THR A 525 -10.72 12.52 -2.02
C THR A 525 -12.02 12.50 -1.23
N LEU A 526 -13.09 11.92 -1.80
CA LEU A 526 -14.30 11.52 -1.10
C LEU A 526 -14.26 10.01 -0.86
N TYR A 527 -13.18 9.58 -0.20
CA TYR A 527 -12.79 8.19 0.04
C TYR A 527 -13.96 7.28 0.45
N HIS A 528 -14.11 6.16 -0.26
CA HIS A 528 -15.14 5.12 -0.06
C HIS A 528 -16.60 5.63 -0.04
N SER A 529 -16.86 6.76 -0.68
CA SER A 529 -18.19 7.35 -0.80
C SER A 529 -18.82 7.03 -2.16
N SER A 530 -20.13 7.28 -2.32
CA SER A 530 -20.74 7.16 -3.66
C SER A 530 -20.28 8.26 -4.62
N TYR A 531 -19.70 9.34 -4.09
CA TYR A 531 -19.21 10.49 -4.85
C TYR A 531 -17.73 10.36 -5.22
N ASP A 532 -17.08 9.23 -4.92
CA ASP A 532 -15.80 8.90 -5.54
C ASP A 532 -16.03 8.43 -6.99
N ASP A 533 -16.45 9.39 -7.80
CA ASP A 533 -16.86 9.21 -9.19
C ASP A 533 -16.13 10.18 -10.12
N LEU A 534 -16.41 10.08 -11.42
CA LEU A 534 -15.77 10.91 -12.42
C LEU A 534 -16.15 12.39 -12.30
N PHE A 535 -17.31 12.75 -11.75
CA PHE A 535 -17.66 14.15 -11.53
C PHE A 535 -16.76 14.78 -10.46
N PHE A 536 -16.50 14.06 -9.37
CA PHE A 536 -15.51 14.48 -8.37
C PHE A 536 -14.10 14.54 -8.98
N TYR A 537 -13.70 13.49 -9.70
CA TYR A 537 -12.36 13.40 -10.28
C TYR A 537 -12.07 14.55 -11.25
N ASP A 538 -12.99 14.80 -12.18
CA ASP A 538 -12.91 15.86 -13.20
C ASP A 538 -12.80 17.26 -12.59
N LYS A 539 -13.39 17.48 -11.41
CA LYS A 539 -13.41 18.80 -10.77
C LYS A 539 -12.26 19.02 -9.80
N PHE A 540 -11.88 18.00 -9.04
CA PHE A 540 -11.12 18.20 -7.81
C PHE A 540 -9.86 17.35 -7.69
N ALA A 541 -9.79 16.18 -8.35
CA ALA A 541 -8.62 15.30 -8.25
C ALA A 541 -7.55 15.66 -9.30
N ASP A 542 -7.82 15.41 -10.58
CA ASP A 542 -6.97 15.82 -11.70
C ASP A 542 -7.81 16.23 -12.93
N PRO A 543 -8.31 17.48 -12.98
CA PRO A 543 -9.10 17.98 -14.12
C PRO A 543 -8.38 17.93 -15.47
N THR A 544 -7.05 17.85 -15.46
CA THR A 544 -6.23 17.90 -16.67
C THR A 544 -5.80 16.52 -17.16
N TYR A 545 -5.96 15.48 -16.33
CA TYR A 545 -5.51 14.10 -16.58
C TYR A 545 -4.00 14.02 -16.90
N LYS A 546 -3.20 15.00 -16.48
CA LYS A 546 -1.76 15.06 -16.74
C LYS A 546 -0.96 14.26 -15.72
N MET A 547 -1.52 13.99 -14.54
CA MET A 547 -0.85 13.20 -13.52
C MET A 547 -0.75 11.73 -13.94
N GLY A 548 -1.74 11.20 -14.65
CA GLY A 548 -1.73 9.81 -15.15
C GLY A 548 -0.48 9.47 -15.95
N PRO A 549 -0.21 10.16 -17.08
CA PRO A 549 1.02 10.00 -17.85
C PRO A 549 2.31 10.27 -17.06
N MET A 550 2.31 11.21 -16.12
CA MET A 550 3.50 11.48 -15.29
C MET A 550 3.81 10.30 -14.38
N VAL A 551 2.81 9.77 -13.67
CA VAL A 551 2.96 8.61 -12.81
C VAL A 551 3.35 7.39 -13.65
N GLU A 552 2.69 7.17 -14.79
CA GLU A 552 3.05 6.14 -15.77
C GLU A 552 4.53 6.23 -16.17
N GLN A 553 5.07 7.44 -16.39
CA GLN A 553 6.49 7.62 -16.71
C GLN A 553 7.41 7.25 -15.54
N VAL A 554 7.07 7.61 -14.30
CA VAL A 554 7.88 7.23 -13.12
C VAL A 554 7.87 5.71 -12.95
N VAL A 555 6.68 5.10 -12.98
CA VAL A 555 6.48 3.65 -12.83
C VAL A 555 7.17 2.89 -13.95
N GLY A 556 6.99 3.30 -15.20
CA GLY A 556 7.60 2.66 -16.35
C GLY A 556 9.11 2.80 -16.37
N THR A 557 9.66 3.96 -16.00
CA THR A 557 11.11 4.15 -15.88
C THR A 557 11.70 3.21 -14.81
N MET A 558 11.06 3.14 -13.65
CA MET A 558 11.49 2.23 -12.58
C MET A 558 11.39 0.75 -13.03
N THR A 559 10.29 0.39 -13.69
CA THR A 559 10.04 -0.96 -14.20
C THR A 559 11.09 -1.36 -15.23
N LEU A 560 11.39 -0.50 -16.21
CA LEU A 560 12.40 -0.76 -17.25
C LEU A 560 13.80 -0.92 -16.63
N ARG A 561 14.16 -0.05 -15.69
CA ARG A 561 15.46 -0.14 -15.00
C ARG A 561 15.62 -1.43 -14.22
N LEU A 562 14.60 -1.85 -13.45
CA LEU A 562 14.60 -3.17 -12.80
C LEU A 562 14.69 -4.29 -13.84
N ALA A 563 13.92 -4.18 -14.92
CA ALA A 563 13.81 -5.23 -15.92
C ALA A 563 15.08 -5.41 -16.77
N ASN A 564 15.89 -4.37 -16.93
CA ASN A 564 17.02 -4.37 -17.87
C ASN A 564 18.41 -4.28 -17.22
N ALA A 565 18.51 -3.93 -15.93
CA ALA A 565 19.78 -3.86 -15.21
C ALA A 565 20.58 -5.16 -15.31
N ASP A 566 21.90 -5.07 -15.43
CA ASP A 566 22.79 -6.23 -15.43
C ASP A 566 22.80 -6.89 -14.04
N VAL A 567 23.07 -6.10 -13.01
CA VAL A 567 22.90 -6.48 -11.60
C VAL A 567 21.75 -5.67 -11.01
N LEU A 568 20.84 -6.30 -10.26
CA LEU A 568 19.66 -5.63 -9.71
C LEU A 568 20.03 -4.32 -8.97
N PRO A 569 19.31 -3.22 -9.20
CA PRO A 569 19.67 -1.89 -8.72
C PRO A 569 19.16 -1.61 -7.30
N TYR A 570 19.33 -2.56 -6.38
CA TYR A 570 18.89 -2.37 -4.99
C TYR A 570 19.82 -1.42 -4.23
N ASP A 571 19.25 -0.66 -3.30
CA ASP A 571 19.99 0.15 -2.36
C ASP A 571 20.54 -0.71 -1.20
N LEU A 572 21.75 -1.22 -1.37
CA LEU A 572 22.38 -2.14 -0.42
C LEU A 572 22.69 -1.48 0.93
N VAL A 573 23.11 -0.20 0.91
CA VAL A 573 23.54 0.51 2.12
C VAL A 573 22.33 0.96 2.95
N ARG A 574 21.17 1.18 2.31
CA ARG A 574 19.96 1.65 3.00
C ARG A 574 19.44 0.69 4.04
N TYR A 575 19.64 -0.63 3.87
CA TYR A 575 19.27 -1.62 4.88
C TYR A 575 19.85 -1.29 6.26
N ALA A 576 21.16 -1.02 6.33
CA ALA A 576 21.82 -0.76 7.61
C ALA A 576 21.41 0.60 8.22
N ASN A 577 21.24 1.63 7.39
CA ASN A 577 20.86 2.97 7.83
C ASN A 577 19.45 3.00 8.41
N ASP A 578 18.49 2.40 7.70
CA ASP A 578 17.09 2.35 8.14
C ASP A 578 16.96 1.46 9.38
N LEU A 579 17.60 0.29 9.38
CA LEU A 579 17.58 -0.62 10.52
C LEU A 579 18.16 0.01 11.79
N SER A 580 19.26 0.77 11.70
CA SER A 580 19.80 1.50 12.85
C SER A 580 18.79 2.49 13.43
N THR A 581 18.05 3.19 12.57
CA THR A 581 17.00 4.12 12.97
C THR A 581 15.86 3.39 13.70
N HIS A 582 15.39 2.29 13.13
CA HIS A 582 14.28 1.53 13.71
C HIS A 582 14.65 0.82 15.01
N LEU A 583 15.87 0.27 15.13
CA LEU A 583 16.36 -0.33 16.37
C LEU A 583 16.41 0.68 17.52
N LYS A 584 16.89 1.91 17.26
CA LYS A 584 16.90 3.00 18.26
C LYS A 584 15.49 3.43 18.65
N ALA A 585 14.56 3.44 17.70
CA ALA A 585 13.17 3.77 17.96
C ALA A 585 12.48 2.68 18.82
N ALA A 586 12.74 1.40 18.54
CA ALA A 586 12.27 0.27 19.34
C ALA A 586 12.89 0.30 20.75
N GLU A 587 14.19 0.56 20.88
CA GLU A 587 14.87 0.70 22.17
C GLU A 587 14.24 1.82 23.02
N LYS A 588 13.97 2.98 22.41
CA LYS A 588 13.29 4.09 23.09
C LYS A 588 11.91 3.66 23.61
N ALA A 589 11.14 2.89 22.83
CA ALA A 589 9.85 2.38 23.26
C ALA A 589 9.98 1.39 24.44
N ILE A 590 10.97 0.50 24.40
CA ILE A 590 11.21 -0.50 25.45
C ILE A 590 11.75 0.15 26.74
N LYS A 591 12.67 1.12 26.64
CA LYS A 591 13.22 1.87 27.77
C LYS A 591 12.17 2.63 28.57
N ALA A 592 11.01 2.92 27.98
CA ALA A 592 9.90 3.56 28.68
C ALA A 592 9.35 2.71 29.84
N TYR A 593 9.53 1.39 29.83
CA TYR A 593 9.13 0.48 30.92
C TYR A 593 10.25 -0.47 31.40
N SER A 594 11.35 -0.59 30.66
CA SER A 594 12.54 -1.37 31.04
C SER A 594 13.82 -0.53 30.84
N PRO A 595 14.15 0.40 31.76
CA PRO A 595 15.19 1.42 31.54
C PRO A 595 16.60 0.90 31.29
N THR A 596 16.92 -0.32 31.76
CA THR A 596 18.23 -0.97 31.60
C THR A 596 18.36 -1.74 30.29
N TYR A 597 17.28 -1.87 29.51
CA TYR A 597 17.30 -2.56 28.23
C TYR A 597 18.26 -1.87 27.27
N SER A 598 19.02 -2.66 26.50
CA SER A 598 19.98 -2.16 25.52
C SER A 598 19.90 -2.95 24.22
N ILE A 599 19.73 -2.24 23.11
CA ILE A 599 19.69 -2.82 21.77
C ILE A 599 21.10 -2.93 21.14
N GLU A 600 22.14 -2.55 21.89
CA GLU A 600 23.53 -2.43 21.42
C GLU A 600 24.08 -3.69 20.72
N PRO A 601 23.79 -4.94 21.17
CA PRO A 601 24.25 -6.13 20.46
C PRO A 601 23.73 -6.24 19.02
N LEU A 602 22.50 -5.77 18.76
CA LEU A 602 21.96 -5.70 17.40
C LEU A 602 22.57 -4.54 16.63
N LEU A 603 22.76 -3.37 17.25
CA LEU A 603 23.44 -2.24 16.60
C LEU A 603 24.87 -2.59 16.17
N THR A 604 25.60 -3.38 16.96
CA THR A 604 26.92 -3.90 16.60
C THR A 604 26.84 -4.75 15.32
N ALA A 605 25.87 -5.67 15.23
CA ALA A 605 25.66 -6.46 14.01
C ALA A 605 25.28 -5.58 12.80
N VAL A 606 24.58 -4.47 13.02
CA VAL A 606 24.25 -3.50 11.97
C VAL A 606 25.49 -2.74 11.47
N VAL A 607 26.49 -2.50 12.32
CA VAL A 607 27.77 -1.90 11.88
C VAL A 607 28.48 -2.83 10.90
N ASP A 608 28.55 -4.13 11.21
CA ASP A 608 29.14 -5.12 10.29
C ASP A 608 28.34 -5.23 8.99
N LEU A 609 27.00 -5.24 9.09
CA LEU A 609 26.12 -5.20 7.92
C LEU A 609 26.41 -3.98 7.04
N LYS A 610 26.57 -2.79 7.63
CA LYS A 610 26.87 -1.56 6.89
C LYS A 610 28.18 -1.68 6.12
N LYS A 611 29.23 -2.14 6.78
CA LYS A 611 30.55 -2.34 6.17
C LYS A 611 30.47 -3.29 4.97
N ASN A 612 29.77 -4.42 5.12
CA ASN A 612 29.59 -5.38 4.04
C ASN A 612 28.71 -4.85 2.90
N ALA A 613 27.69 -4.04 3.21
CA ALA A 613 26.86 -3.38 2.21
C ALA A 613 27.66 -2.36 1.37
N GLU A 614 28.50 -1.55 2.01
CA GLU A 614 29.39 -0.59 1.33
C GLU A 614 30.43 -1.31 0.46
N ALA A 615 30.99 -2.42 0.95
CA ALA A 615 31.90 -3.27 0.18
C ALA A 615 31.19 -3.91 -1.03
N ALA A 616 29.98 -4.43 -0.86
CA ALA A 616 29.18 -5.01 -1.94
C ALA A 616 28.80 -3.97 -2.99
N GLU A 617 28.41 -2.77 -2.59
CA GLU A 617 28.11 -1.67 -3.52
C GLU A 617 29.36 -1.25 -4.31
N THR A 618 30.52 -1.14 -3.65
CA THR A 618 31.81 -0.85 -4.31
C THR A 618 32.19 -1.95 -5.29
N ALA A 619 32.06 -3.23 -4.90
CA ALA A 619 32.32 -4.37 -5.76
C ALA A 619 31.39 -4.38 -6.98
N ARG A 620 30.11 -4.05 -6.80
CA ARG A 620 29.11 -3.97 -7.87
C ARG A 620 29.46 -2.88 -8.88
N GLN A 621 29.86 -1.70 -8.40
CA GLN A 621 30.30 -0.60 -9.25
C GLN A 621 31.53 -1.00 -10.06
N ASN A 622 32.56 -1.57 -9.42
CA ASN A 622 33.78 -2.01 -10.11
C ASN A 622 33.51 -3.10 -11.15
N TYR A 623 32.69 -4.10 -10.79
CA TYR A 623 32.27 -5.19 -11.68
C TYR A 623 31.59 -4.66 -12.95
N LEU A 624 30.65 -3.73 -12.80
CA LEU A 624 29.88 -3.17 -13.91
C LEU A 624 30.69 -2.17 -14.75
N GLN A 625 31.54 -1.34 -14.12
CA GLN A 625 32.43 -0.42 -14.83
C GLN A 625 33.46 -1.15 -15.68
N ALA A 626 33.92 -2.32 -15.23
CA ALA A 626 34.77 -3.21 -16.01
C ALA A 626 34.01 -3.91 -17.17
N GLY A 627 32.70 -3.67 -17.34
CA GLY A 627 31.88 -4.28 -18.37
C GLY A 627 31.64 -5.78 -18.17
N ARG A 628 31.84 -6.30 -16.96
CA ARG A 628 31.70 -7.73 -16.68
C ARG A 628 30.23 -8.15 -16.63
N THR A 629 29.98 -9.34 -17.17
CA THR A 629 28.64 -9.97 -17.24
C THR A 629 28.69 -11.50 -17.04
N ASP A 630 29.85 -12.03 -16.66
CA ASP A 630 30.12 -13.46 -16.54
C ASP A 630 29.40 -14.18 -15.38
N LYS A 631 28.77 -13.44 -14.46
CA LYS A 631 28.15 -13.98 -13.22
C LYS A 631 26.74 -13.47 -12.94
N LEU A 632 26.08 -12.81 -13.89
CA LEU A 632 24.82 -12.09 -13.63
C LEU A 632 23.73 -12.95 -12.99
N ALA A 633 23.51 -14.18 -13.45
CA ALA A 633 22.46 -15.05 -12.91
C ALA A 633 22.68 -15.41 -11.42
N GLU A 634 23.93 -15.69 -11.04
CA GLU A 634 24.31 -16.00 -9.66
C GLU A 634 24.16 -14.76 -8.77
N LEU A 635 24.69 -13.62 -9.21
CA LEU A 635 24.62 -12.36 -8.48
C LEU A 635 23.16 -11.92 -8.28
N ASN A 636 22.33 -11.95 -9.32
CA ASN A 636 20.94 -11.54 -9.23
C ASN A 636 20.09 -12.48 -8.38
N LYS A 637 20.40 -13.78 -8.37
CA LYS A 637 19.78 -14.72 -7.43
C LYS A 637 20.06 -14.31 -5.98
N THR A 638 21.32 -14.01 -5.65
CA THR A 638 21.69 -13.56 -4.29
C THR A 638 21.04 -12.23 -3.95
N MET A 639 20.98 -11.28 -4.91
CA MET A 639 20.30 -9.99 -4.72
C MET A 639 18.82 -10.15 -4.37
N ARG A 640 18.06 -11.02 -5.07
CA ARG A 640 16.64 -11.27 -4.76
C ARG A 640 16.43 -11.85 -3.36
N GLN A 641 17.41 -12.58 -2.84
CA GLN A 641 17.32 -13.21 -1.53
C GLN A 641 17.57 -12.24 -0.38
N LEU A 642 18.15 -11.05 -0.60
CA LEU A 642 18.54 -10.13 0.48
C LEU A 642 17.39 -9.82 1.45
N GLU A 643 16.22 -9.38 0.94
CA GLU A 643 15.05 -9.02 1.76
C GLU A 643 14.49 -10.24 2.52
N GLN A 644 14.55 -11.43 1.90
CA GLN A 644 14.09 -12.69 2.51
C GLN A 644 14.88 -13.09 3.75
N SER A 645 16.03 -12.46 4.03
CA SER A 645 16.78 -12.66 5.27
C SER A 645 15.96 -12.33 6.52
N PHE A 646 14.91 -11.50 6.38
CA PHE A 646 14.00 -11.12 7.45
C PHE A 646 12.72 -11.98 7.51
N ILE A 647 12.54 -12.97 6.64
CA ILE A 647 11.36 -13.84 6.68
C ILE A 647 11.61 -14.99 7.65
N ASP A 648 10.80 -15.03 8.70
CA ASP A 648 10.86 -16.05 9.73
C ASP A 648 9.66 -17.00 9.64
N PRO A 649 9.88 -18.31 9.41
CA PRO A 649 8.83 -19.32 9.43
C PRO A 649 8.01 -19.38 10.74
N LYS A 650 8.59 -18.95 11.88
CA LYS A 650 7.88 -18.91 13.17
C LYS A 650 6.76 -17.86 13.19
N GLY A 651 6.85 -16.83 12.34
CA GLY A 651 5.90 -15.72 12.31
C GLY A 651 5.93 -14.82 13.55
N MET A 652 4.90 -13.98 13.69
CA MET A 652 4.73 -13.06 14.81
C MET A 652 3.81 -13.61 15.90
N ALA A 653 4.01 -13.16 17.14
CA ALA A 653 3.18 -13.57 18.27
C ALA A 653 1.71 -13.11 18.15
N PHE A 654 1.45 -12.00 17.43
CA PHE A 654 0.10 -11.52 17.14
C PHE A 654 -0.55 -12.19 15.93
N GLY A 655 0.17 -13.05 15.20
CA GLY A 655 -0.32 -13.75 14.01
C GLY A 655 0.82 -14.40 13.23
N SER A 656 0.82 -15.74 13.14
CA SER A 656 1.89 -16.50 12.48
C SER A 656 1.94 -16.29 10.97
N TRP A 657 0.87 -15.78 10.37
CA TRP A 657 0.82 -15.38 8.97
C TRP A 657 1.79 -14.22 8.68
N TYR A 658 1.95 -13.27 9.59
CA TYR A 658 2.95 -12.21 9.44
C TYR A 658 4.34 -12.80 9.73
N ARG A 659 5.18 -12.91 8.69
CA ARG A 659 6.49 -13.60 8.76
C ARG A 659 7.68 -12.66 8.74
N SER A 660 7.51 -11.42 8.31
CA SER A 660 8.58 -10.44 8.25
C SER A 660 8.97 -9.92 9.62
N LEU A 661 10.21 -10.19 10.03
CA LEU A 661 10.86 -9.54 11.16
C LEU A 661 11.11 -8.06 10.89
N TYR A 662 11.09 -7.59 9.63
CA TYR A 662 11.42 -6.20 9.33
C TYR A 662 10.22 -5.26 9.41
N ALA A 663 9.06 -5.69 8.89
CA ALA A 663 7.87 -4.85 8.81
C ALA A 663 6.57 -5.64 8.92
N SER A 664 5.57 -5.06 9.56
CA SER A 664 4.19 -5.55 9.59
C SER A 664 3.21 -4.37 9.65
N SER A 665 1.95 -4.63 9.33
CA SER A 665 0.84 -3.80 9.79
C SER A 665 0.78 -3.83 11.33
N ASP A 666 0.44 -2.70 11.94
CA ASP A 666 0.18 -2.60 13.38
C ASP A 666 -1.04 -3.48 13.76
N PRO A 667 -0.86 -4.49 14.62
CA PRO A 667 -1.93 -5.42 15.01
C PRO A 667 -3.00 -4.78 15.93
N ASN A 668 -2.87 -3.52 16.30
CA ASN A 668 -3.87 -2.79 17.09
C ASN A 668 -4.56 -1.67 16.30
N SER A 669 -4.03 -1.29 15.12
CA SER A 669 -4.59 -0.19 14.32
C SER A 669 -4.81 -0.52 12.84
N GLY A 670 -4.23 -1.59 12.30
CA GLY A 670 -4.45 -2.11 10.95
C GLY A 670 -3.76 -1.35 9.81
N TYR A 671 -3.55 -0.04 9.93
CA TYR A 671 -2.94 0.78 8.87
C TYR A 671 -1.48 1.15 9.13
N ALA A 672 -1.14 1.49 10.38
CA ALA A 672 0.19 1.99 10.69
C ALA A 672 1.26 0.92 10.37
N SER A 673 2.42 1.38 9.90
CA SER A 673 3.58 0.51 9.79
C SER A 673 4.17 0.26 11.17
N TRP A 674 4.52 -1.00 11.44
CA TRP A 674 5.37 -1.39 12.55
C TRP A 674 6.68 -1.92 11.99
N MET A 675 7.74 -1.15 12.22
CA MET A 675 9.10 -1.56 11.90
C MET A 675 9.69 -2.37 13.06
N LEU A 676 10.29 -3.52 12.77
CA LEU A 676 10.70 -4.49 13.78
C LEU A 676 9.51 -4.93 14.66
N PRO A 677 8.42 -5.44 14.04
CA PRO A 677 7.12 -5.61 14.68
C PRO A 677 7.15 -6.47 15.95
N GLY A 678 8.04 -7.46 16.03
CA GLY A 678 8.21 -8.25 17.26
C GLY A 678 8.62 -7.40 18.48
N LEU A 679 9.55 -6.46 18.31
CA LEU A 679 9.99 -5.57 19.40
C LEU A 679 8.91 -4.56 19.76
N LEU A 680 8.23 -3.99 18.76
CA LEU A 680 7.15 -3.04 18.99
C LEU A 680 5.92 -3.70 19.63
N TYR A 681 5.67 -4.97 19.32
CA TYR A 681 4.62 -5.75 19.97
C TYR A 681 4.90 -5.94 21.46
N GLU A 682 6.10 -6.40 21.83
CA GLU A 682 6.50 -6.51 23.25
C GLU A 682 6.42 -5.16 23.96
N ALA A 683 6.83 -4.08 23.28
CA ALA A 683 6.71 -2.74 23.82
C ALA A 683 5.25 -2.32 24.06
N SER A 684 4.33 -2.67 23.14
CA SER A 684 2.89 -2.42 23.29
C SER A 684 2.29 -3.19 24.47
N LEU A 685 2.84 -4.36 24.79
CA LEU A 685 2.45 -5.18 25.94
C LEU A 685 3.15 -4.77 27.25
N LYS A 686 4.14 -3.87 27.19
CA LYS A 686 5.05 -3.55 28.30
C LYS A 686 5.71 -4.81 28.88
N SER A 687 6.07 -5.75 28.00
CA SER A 687 6.64 -7.04 28.34
C SER A 687 8.10 -7.12 27.93
N THR A 688 8.90 -7.89 28.67
CA THR A 688 10.26 -8.26 28.32
C THR A 688 10.43 -9.76 28.07
N ALA A 689 9.35 -10.54 28.19
CA ALA A 689 9.40 -12.00 28.23
C ALA A 689 9.98 -12.62 26.95
N ASN A 690 9.65 -12.05 25.78
CA ASN A 690 10.11 -12.59 24.49
C ASN A 690 11.31 -11.83 23.90
N LEU A 691 11.81 -10.77 24.55
CA LEU A 691 12.93 -9.97 24.01
C LEU A 691 14.18 -10.82 23.72
N PRO A 692 14.60 -11.79 24.56
CA PRO A 692 15.75 -12.64 24.24
C PRO A 692 15.59 -13.50 22.97
N ASP A 693 14.40 -14.10 22.76
CA ASP A 693 14.09 -14.87 21.54
C ASP A 693 14.10 -13.94 20.32
N LEU A 694 13.44 -12.79 20.42
CA LEU A 694 13.38 -11.79 19.36
C LEU A 694 14.77 -11.30 18.98
N GLU A 695 15.61 -10.92 19.94
CA GLU A 695 16.99 -10.49 19.69
C GLU A 695 17.81 -11.55 18.98
N SER A 696 17.67 -12.83 19.37
CA SER A 696 18.34 -13.94 18.68
C SER A 696 17.91 -14.03 17.22
N ARG A 697 16.60 -13.92 16.96
CA ARG A 697 16.01 -13.96 15.60
C ARG A 697 16.44 -12.78 14.75
N TYR A 698 16.42 -11.56 15.30
CA TYR A 698 16.89 -10.34 14.63
C TYR A 698 18.38 -10.42 14.33
N LYS A 699 19.21 -10.85 15.29
CA LYS A 699 20.65 -11.01 15.09
C LYS A 699 20.95 -11.97 13.95
N LYS A 700 20.26 -13.12 13.92
CA LYS A 700 20.38 -14.11 12.85
C LYS A 700 19.98 -13.54 11.48
N ALA A 701 18.87 -12.78 11.41
CA ALA A 701 18.42 -12.14 10.17
C ALA A 701 19.45 -11.13 9.64
N ILE A 702 19.98 -10.28 10.52
CA ILE A 702 21.01 -9.28 10.20
C ILE A 702 22.29 -9.94 9.72
N GLN A 703 22.74 -11.00 10.41
CA GLN A 703 23.91 -11.78 10.01
C GLN A 703 23.70 -12.45 8.65
N THR A 704 22.55 -13.08 8.43
CA THR A 704 22.22 -13.73 7.14
C THR A 704 22.25 -12.72 5.98
N LEU A 705 21.71 -11.51 6.18
CA LEU A 705 21.78 -10.44 5.20
C LEU A 705 23.24 -10.02 4.94
N SER A 706 24.02 -9.83 6.01
CA SER A 706 25.43 -9.45 5.94
C SER A 706 26.28 -10.49 5.20
N ASP A 707 26.05 -11.78 5.47
CA ASP A 707 26.76 -12.89 4.81
C ASP A 707 26.44 -12.96 3.32
N ARG A 708 25.17 -12.75 2.94
CA ARG A 708 24.76 -12.67 1.51
C ARG A 708 25.42 -11.51 0.78
N LEU A 709 25.59 -10.36 1.43
CA LEU A 709 26.35 -9.23 0.88
C LEU A 709 27.83 -9.61 0.71
N GLY A 710 28.41 -10.36 1.66
CA GLY A 710 29.74 -10.94 1.52
C GLY A 710 29.86 -11.86 0.30
N THR A 711 28.89 -12.76 0.09
CA THR A 711 28.84 -13.63 -1.10
C THR A 711 28.79 -12.82 -2.41
N LEU A 712 28.11 -11.67 -2.44
CA LEU A 712 28.12 -10.78 -3.62
C LEU A 712 29.53 -10.23 -3.88
N VAL A 713 30.25 -9.80 -2.84
CA VAL A 713 31.64 -9.31 -2.98
C VAL A 713 32.54 -10.39 -3.57
N GLU A 714 32.49 -11.61 -3.01
CA GLU A 714 33.28 -12.75 -3.49
C GLU A 714 32.93 -13.14 -4.94
N GLY A 715 31.63 -13.18 -5.25
CA GLY A 715 31.13 -13.47 -6.60
C GLY A 715 31.57 -12.45 -7.63
N MET A 716 31.64 -11.17 -7.27
CA MET A 716 32.11 -10.10 -8.15
C MET A 716 33.65 -10.06 -8.28
N ALA A 717 34.38 -10.49 -7.24
CA ALA A 717 35.84 -10.55 -7.26
C ALA A 717 36.38 -11.77 -8.05
N SER A 718 35.66 -12.89 -8.04
CA SER A 718 36.05 -14.11 -8.75
C SER A 718 35.72 -14.02 -10.26
N GLY A 719 36.62 -14.51 -11.13
CA GLY A 719 36.46 -14.53 -12.60
C GLY A 719 37.51 -13.71 -13.35
N ASN A 720 37.76 -14.05 -14.63
CA ASN A 720 38.68 -13.29 -15.48
C ASN A 720 37.95 -12.11 -16.14
N PRO A 721 38.58 -10.92 -16.25
CA PRO A 721 38.08 -9.87 -17.14
C PRO A 721 37.93 -10.48 -18.54
N ALA A 722 36.77 -10.27 -19.17
CA ALA A 722 36.54 -10.77 -20.52
C ALA A 722 37.72 -10.35 -21.41
N THR A 723 38.48 -11.32 -21.92
CA THR A 723 39.44 -11.05 -22.98
C THR A 723 38.62 -10.51 -24.14
N LEU A 724 38.86 -9.25 -24.52
CA LEU A 724 38.39 -8.69 -25.77
C LEU A 724 38.97 -9.55 -26.90
N GLY A 725 38.25 -10.62 -27.23
CA GLY A 725 38.55 -11.51 -28.33
C GLY A 725 38.42 -10.71 -29.61
N GLY A 726 39.55 -10.20 -30.09
CA GLY A 726 39.68 -9.67 -31.43
C GLY A 726 39.20 -10.73 -32.41
N GLY A 727 38.08 -10.46 -33.07
CA GLY A 727 37.67 -11.20 -34.25
C GLY A 727 38.80 -11.16 -35.26
N LYS A 728 39.45 -12.32 -35.46
CA LYS A 728 40.31 -12.53 -36.62
C LYS A 728 39.39 -12.77 -37.82
N LYS A 729 39.47 -11.82 -38.75
CA LYS A 729 39.16 -11.84 -40.19
C LYS A 729 37.83 -12.43 -40.66
#